data_AF-A0A8T1U3L9-F1
#
_entry.id   AF-A0A8T1U3L9-F1
#
_cell.length_a   1.000
_cell.length_b   1.000
_cell.length_c   1.000
_cell.angle_alpha   90.00
_cell.angle_beta   90.00
_cell.angle_gamma   90.00
#
_symmetry.space_group_name_H-M   'P 1'
#
loop_
_entity.id
_entity.type
_entity.pdbx_description
1 polymer ?
#
loop_
_entity_poly.entity_id
_entity_poly.type
_entity_poly.pdbx_seq_one_letter_code
_entity_poly.pdbx_strand_id
1 'polypeptide(L)'
;MSVKAQAGDKVVLAYSGGLDTSIILKWLTNKGFEVICYCANVGQHGEDYEKVRAKALSLGAKKVYIEDLREEFVKHYIFEAVKSNAIYESRYLLGTSLARPVIAKKQVEIAQAEGAKYVAHGATGKGNDQVRFELCAQALDAQLKTIAPWRDAEFIEKFKGRADLIQYAKEQNIPIDATPKAPYSVDENLYHTSYEAGMLEDPMTAPMVEMFKMTVDPKDAPDAAEQIQVRFEKGIPVGVTNLTAKTPELTGALELFLELNKLAGKHGIGRIDIVENRFVGIKSRGCYETPGGTILRHAHLDLEGLCMDREVMKVRDSLSAKFAEFCYNGFWFAPEMDFVRNAVDFSQQNITGFVNLELYKGNVTVIGRYSDEALYSADLASMDQEGGVDTKQPNMGNDGGVIAVKRKFMRHANVKSRGEKADQEALRLEKARTCALSSEPLREPVVACRLGNLFSKQALLEHLLAKSMPERFRHITSLKDVVTCRVTREKEEEGALWCCPVTMIEFNGKQPFVVLFTCGCVLSERALKAVNTKECLVCGKPFEEQDVATLQLDDEKYETKKKLLLELKADEKRAKKNKKKAKEDKQDVKHEQKKHHKEKKSKRKAEHLGETKDVRLVKIAKDANESISKAKEKSQVFASIFSKEKKEKASANDLLMTIGGMRYTLS
;
A
#
# COMPACT_ATOMS: atom_id res chain seq x y z
N MET A 1 29.39 15.72 39.14
CA MET A 1 29.17 17.17 38.98
C MET A 1 27.68 17.40 38.84
N SER A 2 27.12 18.45 39.44
CA SER A 2 25.69 18.79 39.33
C SER A 2 25.46 19.75 38.17
N VAL A 3 24.32 19.63 37.49
CA VAL A 3 23.93 20.52 36.40
C VAL A 3 23.63 21.93 36.92
N LYS A 4 24.07 22.94 36.15
CA LYS A 4 23.82 24.37 36.42
C LYS A 4 23.14 25.00 35.21
N ALA A 5 22.10 25.78 35.43
CA ALA A 5 21.44 26.55 34.37
C ALA A 5 22.19 27.86 34.11
N GLN A 6 22.22 28.29 32.85
CA GLN A 6 22.51 29.68 32.49
C GLN A 6 21.19 30.41 32.19
N ALA A 7 21.21 31.75 32.25
CA ALA A 7 20.02 32.55 31.95
C ALA A 7 19.51 32.24 30.53
N GLY A 8 18.23 31.87 30.42
CA GLY A 8 17.57 31.51 29.16
C GLY A 8 17.84 30.09 28.67
N ASP A 9 18.53 29.24 29.43
CA ASP A 9 18.70 27.84 29.05
C ASP A 9 17.35 27.09 29.13
N LYS A 10 16.91 26.56 27.98
CA LYS A 10 15.72 25.73 27.85
C LYS A 10 16.07 24.25 27.92
N VAL A 11 15.19 23.46 28.53
CA VAL A 11 15.30 22.00 28.61
C VAL A 11 13.98 21.34 28.22
N VAL A 12 14.03 20.33 27.36
CA VAL A 12 12.87 19.50 27.04
C VAL A 12 12.87 18.26 27.92
N LEU A 13 11.95 18.19 28.87
CA LEU A 13 11.78 17.06 29.79
C LEU A 13 10.76 16.06 29.23
N ALA A 14 11.19 14.81 29.01
CA ALA A 14 10.30 13.68 28.81
C ALA A 14 9.47 13.48 30.10
N TYR A 15 8.18 13.82 30.03
CA TYR A 15 7.29 13.99 31.17
C TYR A 15 6.11 13.03 31.08
N SER A 16 5.91 12.26 32.16
CA SER A 16 4.87 11.22 32.25
C SER A 16 3.74 11.57 33.21
N GLY A 17 3.76 12.73 33.87
CA GLY A 17 2.76 13.07 34.89
C GLY A 17 2.96 12.39 36.26
N GLY A 18 3.80 11.36 36.32
CA GLY A 18 4.13 10.63 37.54
C GLY A 18 4.91 11.46 38.57
N LEU A 19 5.09 10.88 39.76
CA LEU A 19 5.80 11.52 40.87
C LEU A 19 7.21 11.97 40.47
N ASP A 20 8.04 11.06 39.94
CA ASP A 20 9.44 11.33 39.64
C ASP A 20 9.62 12.48 38.64
N THR A 21 8.89 12.44 37.51
CA THR A 21 8.98 13.47 36.48
C THR A 21 8.38 14.81 36.93
N SER A 22 7.40 14.81 37.85
CA SER A 22 6.88 16.03 38.51
C SER A 22 7.91 16.67 39.44
N ILE A 23 8.64 15.84 40.20
CA ILE A 23 9.75 16.32 41.06
C ILE A 23 10.88 16.88 40.20
N ILE A 24 11.25 16.19 39.13
CA ILE A 24 12.31 16.62 38.21
C ILE A 24 11.95 17.95 37.55
N LEU A 25 10.70 18.10 37.09
CA LEU A 25 10.20 19.37 36.55
C LEU A 25 10.44 20.50 37.54
N LYS A 26 9.96 20.36 38.79
CA LYS A 26 10.09 21.40 39.81
C LYS A 26 11.55 21.68 40.16
N TRP A 27 12.38 20.64 40.26
CA TRP A 27 13.80 20.76 40.56
C TRP A 27 14.55 21.52 39.46
N LEU A 28 14.28 21.24 38.18
CA LEU A 28 14.87 21.95 37.04
C LEU A 28 14.41 23.42 36.99
N THR A 29 13.11 23.67 37.20
CA THR A 29 12.57 25.04 37.27
C THR A 29 13.24 25.83 38.39
N ASN A 30 13.42 25.24 39.59
CA ASN A 30 14.08 25.87 40.72
C ASN A 30 15.58 26.14 40.48
N LYS A 31 16.22 25.38 39.57
CA LYS A 31 17.60 25.65 39.11
C LYS A 31 17.70 26.77 38.08
N GLY A 32 16.58 27.30 37.60
CA GLY A 32 16.52 28.41 36.64
C GLY A 32 16.39 27.99 35.18
N PHE A 33 16.11 26.72 34.89
CA PHE A 33 15.82 26.28 33.51
C PHE A 33 14.40 26.69 33.08
N GLU A 34 14.25 27.07 31.81
CA GLU A 34 12.95 27.11 31.15
C GLU A 34 12.55 25.68 30.73
N VAL A 35 11.75 25.01 31.55
CA VAL A 35 11.38 23.62 31.32
C VAL A 35 10.20 23.51 30.37
N ILE A 36 10.39 22.79 29.27
CA ILE A 36 9.35 22.40 28.32
C ILE A 36 9.03 20.94 28.59
N CYS A 37 7.81 20.64 29.00
CA CYS A 37 7.37 19.25 29.20
C CYS A 37 6.93 18.64 27.88
N TYR A 38 7.35 17.41 27.64
CA TYR A 38 6.95 16.62 26.49
C TYR A 38 6.39 15.28 26.95
N CYS A 39 5.11 15.05 26.71
CA CYS A 39 4.42 13.79 26.98
C CYS A 39 4.19 13.04 25.66
N ALA A 40 4.64 11.79 25.61
CA ALA A 40 4.49 10.92 24.45
C ALA A 40 3.29 9.99 24.64
N ASN A 41 2.24 10.14 23.83
CA ASN A 41 1.19 9.14 23.73
C ASN A 41 1.68 8.02 22.80
N VAL A 42 2.13 6.92 23.40
CA VAL A 42 2.45 5.66 22.71
C VAL A 42 1.43 4.57 23.06
N GLY A 43 0.23 4.98 23.49
CA GLY A 43 -0.91 4.12 23.78
C GLY A 43 -0.92 3.52 25.19
N GLN A 44 -0.49 4.30 26.19
CA GLN A 44 -0.66 3.96 27.60
C GLN A 44 -2.15 3.88 27.98
N HIS A 45 -2.52 3.02 28.93
CA HIS A 45 -3.93 2.78 29.24
C HIS A 45 -4.51 3.85 30.18
N GLY A 46 -5.58 4.53 29.74
CA GLY A 46 -6.38 5.40 30.60
C GLY A 46 -5.71 6.72 31.02
N GLU A 47 -4.63 7.13 30.35
CA GLU A 47 -3.94 8.39 30.62
C GLU A 47 -4.82 9.60 30.28
N ASP A 48 -4.99 10.51 31.23
CA ASP A 48 -5.71 11.77 31.03
C ASP A 48 -4.71 12.87 30.69
N TYR A 49 -4.40 12.99 29.40
CA TYR A 49 -3.42 13.93 28.87
C TYR A 49 -3.71 15.40 29.22
N GLU A 50 -4.98 15.78 29.39
CA GLU A 50 -5.32 17.15 29.80
C GLU A 50 -5.03 17.38 31.29
N LYS A 51 -5.24 16.38 32.15
CA LYS A 51 -4.75 16.45 33.54
C LYS A 51 -3.23 16.50 33.61
N VAL A 52 -2.53 15.71 32.78
CA VAL A 52 -1.05 15.74 32.68
C VAL A 52 -0.58 17.14 32.29
N ARG A 53 -1.22 17.76 31.28
CA ARG A 53 -0.95 19.13 30.85
C ARG A 53 -1.16 20.14 31.96
N ALA A 54 -2.34 20.11 32.60
CA ALA A 54 -2.70 21.04 33.67
C ALA A 54 -1.72 20.93 34.84
N LYS A 55 -1.37 19.71 35.23
CA LYS A 55 -0.38 19.43 36.29
C LYS A 55 0.99 20.01 35.93
N ALA A 56 1.51 19.73 34.73
CA ALA A 56 2.82 20.26 34.31
C ALA A 56 2.86 21.79 34.33
N LEU A 57 1.82 22.45 33.81
CA LEU A 57 1.71 23.91 33.84
C LEU A 57 1.66 24.45 35.28
N SER A 58 0.85 23.85 36.16
CA SER A 58 0.78 24.27 37.58
C SER A 58 2.11 24.15 38.32
N LEU A 59 2.99 23.25 37.86
CA LEU A 59 4.30 23.01 38.46
C LEU A 59 5.39 23.96 37.94
N GLY A 60 5.09 24.74 36.90
CA GLY A 60 6.00 25.74 36.34
C GLY A 60 6.62 25.36 34.99
N ALA A 61 6.05 24.40 34.25
CA ALA A 61 6.43 24.16 32.87
C ALA A 61 6.12 25.40 32.02
N LYS A 62 7.08 25.85 31.22
CA LYS A 62 6.93 26.97 30.29
C LYS A 62 5.98 26.64 29.14
N LYS A 63 6.02 25.39 28.68
CA LYS A 63 5.21 24.85 27.59
C LYS A 63 5.03 23.35 27.77
N VAL A 64 3.95 22.81 27.23
CA VAL A 64 3.65 21.37 27.26
C VAL A 64 3.30 20.87 25.86
N TYR A 65 4.05 19.90 25.37
CA TYR A 65 3.78 19.13 24.17
C TYR A 65 3.16 17.79 24.55
N ILE A 66 2.10 17.41 23.86
CA ILE A 66 1.48 16.09 23.97
C ILE A 66 1.36 15.56 22.54
N GLU A 67 2.19 14.59 22.22
CA GLU A 67 2.30 14.08 20.85
C GLU A 67 1.72 12.67 20.78
N ASP A 68 0.75 12.49 19.88
CA ASP A 68 0.24 11.17 19.53
C ASP A 68 1.19 10.47 18.56
N LEU A 69 1.91 9.48 19.08
CA LEU A 69 2.92 8.72 18.36
C LEU A 69 2.48 7.28 18.11
N ARG A 70 1.21 6.94 18.39
CA ARG A 70 0.73 5.55 18.32
C ARG A 70 0.91 4.95 16.94
N GLU A 71 0.51 5.66 15.89
CA GLU A 71 0.62 5.16 14.51
C GLU A 71 2.09 5.06 14.05
N GLU A 72 2.91 6.08 14.36
CA GLU A 72 4.34 6.05 14.06
C GLU A 72 5.03 4.87 14.77
N PHE A 73 4.69 4.64 16.05
CA PHE A 73 5.23 3.55 16.84
C PHE A 73 4.87 2.18 16.25
N VAL A 74 3.62 1.97 15.81
CA VAL A 74 3.22 0.73 15.14
C VAL A 74 3.96 0.53 13.83
N LYS A 75 3.89 1.52 12.94
CA LYS A 75 4.35 1.38 11.56
C LYS A 75 5.86 1.29 11.44
N HIS A 76 6.59 2.09 12.21
CA HIS A 76 8.02 2.28 12.01
C HIS A 76 8.91 1.61 13.06
N TYR A 77 8.33 1.03 14.11
CA TYR A 77 9.10 0.38 15.18
C TYR A 77 8.60 -1.04 15.44
N ILE A 78 7.31 -1.21 15.70
CA ILE A 78 6.72 -2.51 16.01
C ILE A 78 6.76 -3.42 14.78
N PHE A 79 6.27 -2.96 13.63
CA PHE A 79 6.29 -3.79 12.42
C PHE A 79 7.72 -4.08 11.93
N GLU A 80 8.66 -3.17 12.14
CA GLU A 80 10.09 -3.42 11.89
C GLU A 80 10.65 -4.55 12.80
N ALA A 81 10.26 -4.56 14.07
CA ALA A 81 10.66 -5.61 15.01
C ALA A 81 10.02 -6.97 14.66
N VAL A 82 8.74 -6.98 14.25
CA VAL A 82 8.04 -8.18 13.77
C VAL A 82 8.71 -8.73 12.52
N LYS A 83 8.94 -7.88 11.53
CA LYS A 83 9.62 -8.20 10.26
C LYS A 83 11.03 -8.77 10.50
N SER A 84 11.71 -8.30 11.54
CA SER A 84 13.03 -8.79 11.94
C SER A 84 12.99 -10.03 12.83
N ASN A 85 11.80 -10.54 13.19
CA ASN A 85 11.58 -11.56 14.23
C ASN A 85 12.32 -11.28 15.55
N ALA A 86 12.42 -10.00 15.92
CA ALA A 86 13.20 -9.55 17.05
C ALA A 86 12.69 -10.18 18.36
N ILE A 87 13.58 -10.88 19.06
CA ILE A 87 13.30 -11.47 20.37
C ILE A 87 14.57 -11.47 21.21
N TYR A 88 14.52 -10.83 22.38
CA TYR A 88 15.65 -10.77 23.29
C TYR A 88 15.68 -12.01 24.17
N GLU A 89 16.85 -12.64 24.23
CA GLU A 89 17.10 -13.87 25.01
C GLU A 89 16.05 -14.96 24.75
N SER A 90 15.56 -15.02 23.51
CA SER A 90 14.53 -15.97 23.06
C SER A 90 13.19 -15.88 23.79
N ARG A 91 12.93 -14.81 24.58
CA ARG A 91 11.70 -14.66 25.36
C ARG A 91 11.03 -13.29 25.24
N TYR A 92 11.78 -12.20 25.24
CA TYR A 92 11.22 -10.85 25.38
C TYR A 92 11.06 -10.14 24.04
N LEU A 93 9.86 -9.60 23.77
CA LEU A 93 9.52 -8.91 22.52
C LEU A 93 9.84 -7.41 22.52
N LEU A 94 10.65 -6.92 23.48
CA LEU A 94 11.27 -5.59 23.42
C LEU A 94 10.32 -4.39 23.55
N GLY A 95 9.09 -4.54 24.04
CA GLY A 95 8.09 -3.47 23.95
C GLY A 95 8.50 -2.12 24.55
N THR A 96 9.11 -2.11 25.74
CA THR A 96 9.65 -0.90 26.37
C THR A 96 10.82 -0.36 25.55
N SER A 97 11.71 -1.27 25.11
CA SER A 97 12.91 -0.94 24.34
C SER A 97 12.58 -0.26 23.00
N LEU A 98 11.52 -0.71 22.31
CA LEU A 98 11.04 -0.16 21.04
C LEU A 98 10.34 1.20 21.20
N ALA A 99 9.70 1.46 22.34
CA ALA A 99 9.04 2.74 22.60
C ALA A 99 10.05 3.88 22.82
N ARG A 100 11.23 3.60 23.39
CA ARG A 100 12.20 4.66 23.73
C ARG A 100 12.74 5.43 22.52
N PRO A 101 13.13 4.80 21.39
CA PRO A 101 13.64 5.56 20.25
C PRO A 101 12.58 6.45 19.59
N VAL A 102 11.29 6.07 19.57
CA VAL A 102 10.22 6.95 19.04
C VAL A 102 10.00 8.16 19.93
N ILE A 103 10.04 7.98 21.25
CA ILE A 103 9.92 9.08 22.23
C ILE A 103 11.14 10.01 22.12
N ALA A 104 12.36 9.44 22.10
CA ALA A 104 13.60 10.21 22.02
C ALA A 104 13.68 11.03 20.72
N LYS A 105 13.27 10.45 19.59
CA LYS A 105 13.23 11.15 18.30
C LYS A 105 12.35 12.40 18.37
N LYS A 106 11.11 12.26 18.83
CA LYS A 106 10.21 13.41 18.96
C LYS A 106 10.70 14.43 20.00
N GLN A 107 11.33 13.97 21.09
CA GLN A 107 11.95 14.86 22.08
C GLN A 107 13.06 15.73 21.46
N VAL A 108 13.92 15.15 20.63
CA VAL A 108 14.98 15.87 19.90
C VAL A 108 14.38 16.87 18.91
N GLU A 109 13.36 16.46 18.14
CA GLU A 109 12.65 17.34 17.21
C GLU A 109 12.06 18.58 17.92
N ILE A 110 11.44 18.38 19.08
CA ILE A 110 10.91 19.46 19.91
C ILE A 110 12.03 20.35 20.45
N ALA A 111 13.14 19.76 20.91
CA ALA A 111 14.29 20.52 21.40
C ALA A 111 14.86 21.44 20.31
N GLN A 112 15.01 20.93 19.09
CA GLN A 112 15.46 21.70 17.94
C GLN A 112 14.47 22.81 17.58
N ALA A 113 13.17 22.51 17.53
CA ALA A 113 12.14 23.51 17.24
C ALA A 113 12.07 24.64 18.28
N GLU A 114 12.38 24.35 19.54
CA GLU A 114 12.36 25.31 20.65
C GLU A 114 13.70 26.03 20.87
N GLY A 115 14.75 25.63 20.15
CA GLY A 115 16.13 26.09 20.36
C GLY A 115 16.68 25.68 21.74
N ALA A 116 16.22 24.55 22.28
CA ALA A 116 16.68 24.02 23.56
C ALA A 116 18.04 23.34 23.39
N LYS A 117 18.96 23.61 24.32
CA LYS A 117 20.30 22.97 24.36
C LYS A 117 20.30 21.66 25.14
N TYR A 118 19.25 21.41 25.91
CA TYR A 118 19.18 20.30 26.86
C TYR A 118 17.92 19.46 26.64
N VAL A 119 18.09 18.16 26.84
CA VAL A 119 17.00 17.20 27.00
C VAL A 119 17.13 16.55 28.38
N ALA A 120 16.00 16.19 29.00
CA ALA A 120 15.99 15.53 30.30
C ALA A 120 15.03 14.35 30.33
N HIS A 121 15.32 13.35 31.16
CA HIS A 121 14.46 12.17 31.36
C HIS A 121 14.43 11.72 32.81
N GLY A 122 13.39 10.97 33.17
CA GLY A 122 13.21 10.41 34.51
C GLY A 122 13.79 9.01 34.75
N ALA A 123 14.47 8.40 33.76
CA ALA A 123 15.01 7.05 33.90
C ALA A 123 16.04 6.95 35.04
N THR A 124 15.99 5.85 35.80
CA THR A 124 16.89 5.60 36.94
C THR A 124 18.27 5.13 36.48
N GLY A 125 19.29 5.32 37.32
CA GLY A 125 20.68 4.92 37.03
C GLY A 125 20.92 3.40 36.94
N LYS A 126 19.93 2.56 37.26
CA LYS A 126 20.02 1.08 37.21
C LYS A 126 19.23 0.46 36.04
N GLY A 127 18.47 1.27 35.30
CA GLY A 127 17.64 0.82 34.17
C GLY A 127 18.38 0.92 32.84
N ASN A 128 17.92 0.17 31.85
CA ASN A 128 18.39 0.29 30.46
C ASN A 128 17.89 1.59 29.79
N ASP A 129 16.77 2.14 30.26
CA ASP A 129 16.12 3.28 29.61
C ASP A 129 16.97 4.56 29.59
N GLN A 130 17.83 4.77 30.59
CA GLN A 130 18.78 5.89 30.55
C GLN A 130 19.68 5.81 29.30
N VAL A 131 20.17 4.60 28.98
CA VAL A 131 21.06 4.36 27.85
C VAL A 131 20.29 4.55 26.56
N ARG A 132 19.05 4.03 26.49
CA ARG A 132 18.21 4.17 25.30
C ARG A 132 17.89 5.63 24.98
N PHE A 133 17.48 6.42 25.97
CA PHE A 133 17.22 7.85 25.77
C PHE A 133 18.50 8.61 25.39
N GLU A 134 19.59 8.41 26.13
CA GLU A 134 20.85 9.13 25.92
C GLU A 134 21.50 8.81 24.57
N LEU A 135 21.60 7.52 24.20
CA LEU A 135 22.17 7.12 22.91
C LEU A 135 21.32 7.57 21.73
N CYS A 136 19.98 7.48 21.85
CA CYS A 136 19.11 7.98 20.78
C CYS A 136 19.24 9.50 20.60
N ALA A 137 19.25 10.25 21.70
CA ALA A 137 19.43 11.70 21.64
C ALA A 137 20.78 12.07 21.00
N GLN A 138 21.87 11.44 21.42
CA GLN A 138 23.22 11.69 20.88
C GLN A 138 23.36 11.31 19.40
N ALA A 139 22.75 10.20 18.98
CA ALA A 139 22.78 9.75 17.59
C ALA A 139 22.01 10.71 16.66
N LEU A 140 20.92 11.30 17.15
CA LEU A 140 20.08 12.22 16.39
C LEU A 140 20.60 13.66 16.42
N ASP A 141 21.17 14.09 17.55
CA ASP A 141 21.77 15.41 17.71
C ASP A 141 22.86 15.39 18.79
N ALA A 142 24.12 15.27 18.35
CA ALA A 142 25.29 15.22 19.23
C ALA A 142 25.56 16.55 19.97
N GLN A 143 24.90 17.65 19.62
CA GLN A 143 25.07 18.94 20.30
C GLN A 143 24.17 19.08 21.54
N LEU A 144 23.09 18.30 21.61
CA LEU A 144 22.20 18.30 22.77
C LEU A 144 22.89 17.71 23.99
N LYS A 145 22.70 18.36 25.14
CA LYS A 145 23.21 17.90 26.43
C LYS A 145 22.10 17.20 27.19
N THR A 146 22.33 15.94 27.58
CA THR A 146 21.35 15.21 28.41
C THR A 146 21.52 15.52 29.89
N ILE A 147 20.41 15.83 30.55
CA ILE A 147 20.31 15.94 32.01
C ILE A 147 19.60 14.68 32.51
N ALA A 148 20.33 13.86 33.27
CA ALA A 148 19.82 12.65 33.90
C ALA A 148 19.83 12.83 35.44
N PRO A 149 18.74 13.31 36.06
CA PRO A 149 18.72 13.64 37.49
C PRO A 149 19.09 12.49 38.41
N TRP A 150 18.70 11.25 38.10
CA TRP A 150 19.08 10.07 38.89
C TRP A 150 20.57 9.68 38.83
N ARG A 151 21.38 10.44 38.09
CA ARG A 151 22.85 10.38 38.06
C ARG A 151 23.49 11.72 38.44
N ASP A 152 22.69 12.73 38.74
CA ASP A 152 23.17 14.03 39.20
C ASP A 152 23.47 13.94 40.71
N ALA A 153 24.68 14.35 41.10
CA ALA A 153 25.16 14.22 42.47
C ALA A 153 24.26 14.94 43.49
N GLU A 154 23.75 16.13 43.16
CA GLU A 154 22.91 16.91 44.06
C GLU A 154 21.52 16.30 44.18
N PHE A 155 20.98 15.80 43.06
CA PHE A 155 19.67 15.15 43.06
C PHE A 155 19.68 13.85 43.87
N ILE A 156 20.66 12.97 43.68
CA ILE A 156 20.77 11.70 44.43
C ILE A 156 21.21 11.90 45.88
N GLU A 157 21.84 13.04 46.21
CA GLU A 157 22.12 13.41 47.60
C GLU A 157 20.83 13.82 48.31
N LYS A 158 20.01 14.62 47.64
CA LYS A 158 18.74 15.12 48.16
C LYS A 158 17.64 14.05 48.22
N PHE A 159 17.62 13.11 47.27
CA PHE A 159 16.58 12.09 47.14
C PHE A 159 17.19 10.68 47.22
N LYS A 160 17.16 10.09 48.41
CA LYS A 160 17.63 8.72 48.67
C LYS A 160 16.57 7.67 48.35
N GLY A 161 15.30 8.06 48.37
CA GLY A 161 14.21 7.20 47.96
C GLY A 161 12.89 7.92 47.83
N ARG A 162 11.83 7.14 47.68
CA ARG A 162 10.47 7.64 47.44
C ARG A 162 9.93 8.49 48.60
N ALA A 163 10.33 8.21 49.85
CA ALA A 163 9.93 8.99 51.01
C ALA A 163 10.37 10.46 50.87
N ASP A 164 11.61 10.68 50.43
CA ASP A 164 12.14 12.03 50.19
C ASP A 164 11.42 12.72 49.04
N LEU A 165 11.08 11.99 47.97
CA LEU A 165 10.29 12.53 46.85
C LEU A 165 8.90 12.98 47.32
N ILE A 166 8.23 12.19 48.17
CA ILE A 166 6.91 12.55 48.73
C ILE A 166 7.03 13.77 49.63
N GLN A 167 8.08 13.83 50.45
CA GLN A 167 8.32 14.97 51.34
C GLN A 167 8.57 16.25 50.54
N TYR A 168 9.44 16.18 49.53
CA TYR A 168 9.70 17.31 48.63
C TYR A 168 8.46 17.71 47.82
N ALA A 169 7.64 16.75 47.41
CA ALA A 169 6.35 17.03 46.78
C ALA A 169 5.44 17.84 47.71
N LYS A 170 5.36 17.51 49.01
CA LYS A 170 4.62 18.32 49.98
C LYS A 170 5.21 19.72 50.14
N GLU A 171 6.52 19.84 50.29
CA GLU A 171 7.22 21.12 50.44
C GLU A 171 7.04 22.06 49.25
N GLN A 172 6.93 21.49 48.04
CA GLN A 172 6.78 22.23 46.79
C GLN A 172 5.33 22.31 46.30
N ASN A 173 4.36 21.86 47.11
CA ASN A 173 2.93 21.79 46.75
C ASN A 173 2.65 21.05 45.44
N ILE A 174 3.38 19.95 45.20
CA ILE A 174 3.21 19.09 44.05
C ILE A 174 2.04 18.12 44.34
N PRO A 175 0.98 18.11 43.52
CA PRO A 175 -0.13 17.20 43.74
C PRO A 175 0.32 15.75 43.48
N ILE A 176 0.09 14.89 44.47
CA ILE A 176 0.34 13.44 44.42
C ILE A 176 -1.02 12.75 44.40
N ASP A 177 -1.21 11.82 43.46
CA ASP A 177 -2.43 11.01 43.42
C ASP A 177 -2.50 10.14 44.69
N ALA A 178 -3.68 10.12 45.32
CA ALA A 178 -3.91 9.45 46.61
C ALA A 178 -4.05 7.93 46.51
N THR A 179 -3.67 7.33 45.39
CA THR A 179 -3.85 5.90 45.12
C THR A 179 -2.88 5.05 45.95
N PRO A 180 -3.36 3.97 46.61
CA PRO A 180 -2.49 3.02 47.28
C PRO A 180 -1.42 2.48 46.33
N LYS A 181 -0.18 2.41 46.80
CA LYS A 181 0.97 1.99 46.00
C LYS A 181 0.78 0.54 45.54
N ALA A 182 0.83 0.29 44.24
CA ALA A 182 0.98 -1.05 43.71
C ALA A 182 2.32 -1.66 44.19
N PRO A 183 2.38 -2.94 44.57
CA PRO A 183 3.59 -3.56 45.10
C PRO A 183 4.69 -3.79 44.05
N TYR A 184 4.53 -3.27 42.84
CA TYR A 184 5.42 -3.35 41.68
C TYR A 184 5.37 -2.03 40.88
N SER A 185 6.33 -1.86 39.98
CA SER A 185 6.41 -0.80 38.97
C SER A 185 5.77 -1.27 37.66
N VAL A 186 5.16 -0.35 36.91
CA VAL A 186 4.51 -0.63 35.63
C VAL A 186 5.01 0.36 34.58
N ASP A 187 5.29 -0.14 33.38
CA ASP A 187 5.51 0.67 32.18
C ASP A 187 4.63 0.12 31.05
N GLU A 188 3.81 0.99 30.48
CA GLU A 188 2.74 0.65 29.55
C GLU A 188 2.96 1.35 28.21
N ASN A 189 2.59 0.69 27.13
CA ASN A 189 2.37 1.27 25.82
C ASN A 189 1.45 0.34 25.02
N LEU A 190 1.06 0.72 23.81
CA LEU A 190 0.18 -0.13 23.01
C LEU A 190 0.79 -1.49 22.66
N TYR A 191 2.11 -1.64 22.60
CA TYR A 191 2.73 -2.92 22.22
C TYR A 191 2.72 -3.91 23.38
N HIS A 192 3.03 -3.43 24.59
CA HIS A 192 3.15 -4.28 25.76
C HIS A 192 2.91 -3.53 27.07
N THR A 193 2.75 -4.30 28.15
CA THR A 193 2.91 -3.80 29.52
C THR A 193 3.97 -4.61 30.24
N SER A 194 4.88 -3.94 30.95
CA SER A 194 5.89 -4.56 31.80
C SER A 194 5.65 -4.29 33.27
N TYR A 195 5.89 -5.31 34.09
CA TYR A 195 5.80 -5.30 35.55
C TYR A 195 7.13 -5.71 36.16
N GLU A 196 7.68 -4.89 37.05
CA GLU A 196 8.98 -5.13 37.67
C GLU A 196 9.05 -4.55 39.10
N ALA A 197 10.16 -4.80 39.79
CA ALA A 197 10.45 -4.26 41.12
C ALA A 197 9.49 -4.71 42.24
N GLY A 198 9.84 -4.34 43.47
CA GLY A 198 9.03 -4.63 44.65
C GLY A 198 8.84 -6.13 44.87
N MET A 199 7.59 -6.61 44.96
CA MET A 199 7.32 -8.03 45.21
C MET A 199 7.87 -8.97 44.12
N LEU A 200 8.06 -8.47 42.89
CA LEU A 200 8.55 -9.28 41.76
C LEU A 200 10.08 -9.44 41.78
N GLU A 201 10.80 -8.74 42.67
CA GLU A 201 12.26 -8.88 42.82
C GLU A 201 12.65 -10.25 43.38
N ASP A 202 11.80 -10.85 44.20
CA ASP A 202 11.95 -12.24 44.62
C ASP A 202 11.45 -13.17 43.49
N PRO A 203 12.32 -13.94 42.81
CA PRO A 203 11.92 -14.82 41.72
C PRO A 203 10.98 -15.96 42.14
N MET A 204 10.88 -16.25 43.44
CA MET A 204 9.97 -17.28 43.97
C MET A 204 8.56 -16.76 44.22
N THR A 205 8.35 -15.44 44.20
CA THR A 205 7.02 -14.85 44.36
C THR A 205 6.25 -14.89 43.04
N ALA A 206 5.13 -15.60 42.98
CA ALA A 206 4.32 -15.70 41.77
C ALA A 206 3.67 -14.35 41.40
N PRO A 207 3.45 -14.07 40.10
CA PRO A 207 2.70 -12.90 39.68
C PRO A 207 1.24 -12.95 40.17
N MET A 208 0.74 -11.85 40.73
CA MET A 208 -0.68 -11.64 41.04
C MET A 208 -1.52 -11.57 39.76
N VAL A 209 -2.68 -12.23 39.73
CA VAL A 209 -3.56 -12.26 38.54
C VAL A 209 -4.04 -10.85 38.18
N GLU A 210 -4.34 -10.04 39.19
CA GLU A 210 -4.87 -8.68 39.07
C GLU A 210 -3.85 -7.66 38.56
N MET A 211 -2.57 -8.05 38.43
CA MET A 211 -1.56 -7.14 37.87
C MET A 211 -1.76 -6.96 36.36
N PHE A 212 -2.16 -8.03 35.67
CA PHE A 212 -2.25 -8.10 34.22
C PHE A 212 -3.43 -7.27 33.73
N LYS A 213 -3.14 -6.29 32.87
CA LYS A 213 -4.10 -5.27 32.41
C LYS A 213 -4.51 -5.48 30.96
N MET A 214 -3.61 -6.01 30.13
CA MET A 214 -3.87 -6.17 28.70
C MET A 214 -4.59 -7.47 28.37
N THR A 215 -4.47 -8.48 29.24
CA THR A 215 -4.93 -9.84 28.97
C THR A 215 -5.74 -10.38 30.14
N VAL A 216 -6.80 -11.17 29.87
CA VAL A 216 -7.48 -11.96 30.90
C VAL A 216 -6.59 -13.13 31.35
N ASP A 217 -6.87 -13.71 32.52
CA ASP A 217 -6.18 -14.95 32.88
C ASP A 217 -6.52 -16.05 31.85
N PRO A 218 -5.55 -16.81 31.32
CA PRO A 218 -5.84 -17.92 30.41
C PRO A 218 -6.87 -18.93 30.95
N LYS A 219 -7.02 -19.05 32.28
CA LYS A 219 -8.05 -19.88 32.92
C LYS A 219 -9.45 -19.30 32.75
N ASP A 220 -9.57 -17.98 32.74
CA ASP A 220 -10.82 -17.22 32.60
C ASP A 220 -11.12 -16.83 31.14
N ALA A 221 -10.19 -17.11 30.22
CA ALA A 221 -10.38 -16.92 28.79
C ALA A 221 -11.53 -17.80 28.24
N PRO A 222 -12.23 -17.36 27.18
CA PRO A 222 -13.37 -18.08 26.61
C PRO A 222 -13.09 -19.55 26.28
N ASP A 223 -14.09 -20.41 26.50
CA ASP A 223 -14.03 -21.84 26.12
C ASP A 223 -14.23 -22.07 24.61
N ALA A 224 -14.56 -21.03 23.84
CA ALA A 224 -14.65 -21.10 22.39
C ALA A 224 -13.44 -20.43 21.75
N ALA A 225 -12.75 -21.16 20.88
CA ALA A 225 -11.65 -20.62 20.09
C ALA A 225 -12.13 -19.60 19.05
N GLU A 226 -11.25 -18.67 18.70
CA GLU A 226 -11.54 -17.62 17.72
C GLU A 226 -10.53 -17.65 16.58
N GLN A 227 -11.02 -17.69 15.36
CA GLN A 227 -10.20 -17.80 14.16
C GLN A 227 -10.02 -16.45 13.50
N ILE A 228 -8.78 -16.13 13.16
CA ILE A 228 -8.40 -14.88 12.53
C ILE A 228 -7.50 -15.15 11.33
N GLN A 229 -7.46 -14.21 10.39
CA GLN A 229 -6.52 -14.19 9.29
C GLN A 229 -5.68 -12.92 9.39
N VAL A 230 -4.36 -13.06 9.31
CA VAL A 230 -3.42 -11.93 9.24
C VAL A 230 -2.75 -11.95 7.87
N ARG A 231 -2.84 -10.83 7.15
CA ARG A 231 -2.26 -10.65 5.82
C ARG A 231 -0.99 -9.81 5.92
N PHE A 232 0.02 -10.21 5.15
CA PHE A 232 1.32 -9.57 5.08
C PHE A 232 1.65 -9.18 3.63
N GLU A 233 2.38 -8.07 3.50
CA GLU A 233 3.07 -7.68 2.27
C GLU A 233 4.51 -7.32 2.62
N LYS A 234 5.47 -8.01 1.99
CA LYS A 234 6.90 -7.82 2.22
C LYS A 234 7.30 -7.88 3.71
N GLY A 235 6.74 -8.85 4.44
CA GLY A 235 6.98 -9.04 5.88
C GLY A 235 6.23 -8.07 6.80
N ILE A 236 5.52 -7.08 6.25
CA ILE A 236 4.75 -6.10 7.03
C ILE A 236 3.28 -6.53 7.12
N PRO A 237 2.66 -6.52 8.31
CA PRO A 237 1.22 -6.74 8.44
C PRO A 237 0.44 -5.62 7.74
N VAL A 238 -0.50 -6.01 6.86
CA VAL A 238 -1.33 -5.07 6.08
C VAL A 238 -2.83 -5.29 6.26
N GLY A 239 -3.22 -6.36 6.97
CA GLY A 239 -4.63 -6.67 7.18
C GLY A 239 -4.88 -7.69 8.29
N VAL A 240 -5.98 -7.53 9.01
CA VAL A 240 -6.52 -8.56 9.91
C VAL A 240 -8.02 -8.72 9.71
N THR A 241 -8.48 -9.97 9.62
CA THR A 241 -9.90 -10.33 9.52
C THR A 241 -10.25 -11.33 10.60
N ASN A 242 -11.32 -11.09 11.35
CA ASN A 242 -11.86 -12.09 12.28
C ASN A 242 -12.82 -13.02 11.52
N LEU A 243 -12.39 -14.26 11.31
CA LEU A 243 -13.11 -15.26 10.53
C LEU A 243 -14.31 -15.83 11.30
N THR A 244 -14.20 -15.94 12.62
CA THR A 244 -15.30 -16.40 13.49
C THR A 244 -16.42 -15.38 13.54
N ALA A 245 -16.08 -14.11 13.81
CA ALA A 245 -17.05 -13.01 13.91
C ALA A 245 -17.47 -12.45 12.55
N LYS A 246 -16.78 -12.81 11.46
CA LYS A 246 -17.03 -12.34 10.09
C LYS A 246 -17.04 -10.81 9.97
N THR A 247 -16.08 -10.15 10.62
CA THR A 247 -15.92 -8.70 10.54
C THR A 247 -15.24 -8.29 9.23
N PRO A 248 -15.43 -7.05 8.75
CA PRO A 248 -14.60 -6.51 7.67
C PRO A 248 -13.11 -6.58 8.01
N GLU A 249 -12.27 -6.69 6.99
CA GLU A 249 -10.81 -6.61 7.12
C GLU A 249 -10.42 -5.20 7.60
N LEU A 250 -9.61 -5.12 8.66
CA LEU A 250 -8.98 -3.88 9.10
C LEU A 250 -7.60 -3.76 8.46
N THR A 251 -7.35 -2.63 7.80
CA THR A 251 -6.12 -2.39 7.02
C THR A 251 -5.26 -1.22 7.53
N GLY A 252 -5.81 -0.37 8.40
CA GLY A 252 -5.04 0.68 9.06
C GLY A 252 -4.04 0.08 10.06
N ALA A 253 -2.77 0.50 10.02
CA ALA A 253 -1.70 -0.08 10.83
C ALA A 253 -2.01 -0.03 12.34
N LEU A 254 -2.48 1.11 12.84
CA LEU A 254 -2.86 1.25 14.23
C LEU A 254 -4.12 0.44 14.58
N GLU A 255 -5.16 0.53 13.74
CA GLU A 255 -6.44 -0.16 13.96
C GLU A 255 -6.28 -1.69 13.99
N LEU A 256 -5.55 -2.24 13.01
CA LEU A 256 -5.29 -3.68 12.94
C LEU A 256 -4.51 -4.14 14.18
N PHE A 257 -3.55 -3.35 14.66
CA PHE A 257 -2.73 -3.74 15.81
C PHE A 257 -3.53 -3.67 17.11
N LEU A 258 -4.40 -2.66 17.27
CA LEU A 258 -5.31 -2.56 18.41
C LEU A 258 -6.33 -3.71 18.42
N GLU A 259 -6.86 -4.11 17.26
CA GLU A 259 -7.76 -5.27 17.19
C GLU A 259 -7.02 -6.57 17.56
N LEU A 260 -5.77 -6.74 17.12
CA LEU A 260 -4.94 -7.88 17.54
C LEU A 260 -4.71 -7.90 19.05
N ASN A 261 -4.43 -6.76 19.68
CA ASN A 261 -4.32 -6.66 21.13
C ASN A 261 -5.61 -7.07 21.84
N LYS A 262 -6.76 -6.60 21.35
CA LYS A 262 -8.07 -6.91 21.92
C LYS A 262 -8.39 -8.40 21.80
N LEU A 263 -8.14 -9.01 20.64
CA LEU A 263 -8.37 -10.43 20.40
C LEU A 263 -7.43 -11.31 21.25
N ALA A 264 -6.13 -11.03 21.27
CA ALA A 264 -5.19 -11.76 22.12
C ALA A 264 -5.48 -11.53 23.62
N GLY A 265 -5.83 -10.30 24.00
CA GLY A 265 -6.17 -9.94 25.38
C GLY A 265 -7.37 -10.73 25.91
N LYS A 266 -8.44 -10.83 25.11
CA LYS A 266 -9.61 -11.66 25.39
C LYS A 266 -9.27 -13.14 25.60
N HIS A 267 -8.25 -13.64 24.92
CA HIS A 267 -7.82 -15.04 25.00
C HIS A 267 -6.64 -15.28 25.95
N GLY A 268 -6.17 -14.27 26.70
CA GLY A 268 -5.07 -14.44 27.66
C GLY A 268 -3.68 -14.63 27.03
N ILE A 269 -3.50 -14.21 25.77
CA ILE A 269 -2.30 -14.50 24.98
C ILE A 269 -1.19 -13.46 25.23
N GLY A 270 0.06 -13.93 25.32
CA GLY A 270 1.25 -13.07 25.34
C GLY A 270 1.78 -12.72 26.72
N ARG A 271 1.41 -13.48 27.77
CA ARG A 271 2.01 -13.36 29.11
C ARG A 271 3.34 -14.12 29.18
N ILE A 272 4.39 -13.46 29.70
CA ILE A 272 5.67 -14.11 30.03
C ILE A 272 6.20 -13.62 31.38
N ASP A 273 6.94 -14.48 32.08
CA ASP A 273 7.69 -14.17 33.31
C ASP A 273 9.13 -14.64 33.11
N ILE A 274 10.08 -13.69 33.12
CA ILE A 274 11.46 -13.94 32.72
C ILE A 274 12.46 -13.35 33.71
N VAL A 275 13.65 -13.95 33.75
CA VAL A 275 14.86 -13.31 34.25
C VAL A 275 15.72 -12.96 33.05
N GLU A 276 16.03 -11.67 32.89
CA GLU A 276 16.77 -11.12 31.76
C GLU A 276 18.10 -10.51 32.19
N ASN A 277 19.05 -10.41 31.26
CA ASN A 277 20.32 -9.71 31.47
C ASN A 277 20.20 -8.24 31.01
N ARG A 278 20.35 -7.30 31.94
CA ARG A 278 20.39 -5.86 31.62
C ARG A 278 21.72 -5.48 31.00
N PHE A 279 21.70 -4.43 30.18
CA PHE A 279 22.90 -3.86 29.54
C PHE A 279 23.96 -3.44 30.57
N VAL A 280 23.53 -2.96 31.74
CA VAL A 280 24.40 -2.55 32.85
C VAL A 280 25.03 -3.72 33.63
N GLY A 281 24.83 -4.97 33.18
CA GLY A 281 25.51 -6.15 33.72
C GLY A 281 24.82 -6.85 34.89
N ILE A 282 23.57 -6.48 35.21
CA ILE A 282 22.78 -7.12 36.28
C ILE A 282 21.64 -7.96 35.71
N LYS A 283 21.23 -8.99 36.44
CA LYS A 283 19.98 -9.71 36.15
C LYS A 283 18.79 -8.97 36.74
N SER A 284 17.66 -9.04 36.06
CA SER A 284 16.38 -8.51 36.51
C SER A 284 15.28 -9.50 36.20
N ARG A 285 14.32 -9.65 37.10
CA ARG A 285 13.07 -10.34 36.79
C ARG A 285 12.03 -9.32 36.27
N GLY A 286 11.26 -9.71 35.27
CA GLY A 286 10.17 -8.92 34.72
C GLY A 286 9.05 -9.81 34.22
N CYS A 287 7.81 -9.39 34.47
CA CYS A 287 6.62 -9.99 33.87
C CYS A 287 6.11 -9.07 32.77
N TYR A 288 5.68 -9.65 31.64
CA TYR A 288 5.29 -8.87 30.46
C TYR A 288 4.00 -9.41 29.84
N GLU A 289 3.19 -8.50 29.30
CA GLU A 289 2.06 -8.79 28.42
C GLU A 289 2.32 -8.20 27.05
N THR A 290 2.44 -9.02 26.00
CA THR A 290 2.63 -8.55 24.62
C THR A 290 1.64 -9.24 23.67
N PRO A 291 0.33 -8.93 23.76
CA PRO A 291 -0.72 -9.71 23.12
C PRO A 291 -0.65 -9.69 21.58
N GLY A 292 -0.85 -8.53 20.95
CA GLY A 292 -0.83 -8.41 19.49
C GLY A 292 0.53 -8.74 18.88
N GLY A 293 1.62 -8.39 19.57
CA GLY A 293 2.98 -8.76 19.16
C GLY A 293 3.21 -10.27 19.14
N THR A 294 2.62 -11.02 20.08
CA THR A 294 2.70 -12.49 20.10
C THR A 294 1.97 -13.09 18.89
N ILE A 295 0.76 -12.63 18.58
CA ILE A 295 0.03 -13.08 17.37
C ILE A 295 0.88 -12.82 16.11
N LEU A 296 1.38 -11.58 15.95
CA LEU A 296 2.15 -11.21 14.77
C LEU A 296 3.42 -12.06 14.63
N ARG A 297 4.10 -12.38 15.73
CA ARG A 297 5.27 -13.25 15.70
C ARG A 297 4.93 -14.65 15.19
N HIS A 298 3.87 -15.27 15.70
CA HIS A 298 3.44 -16.60 15.24
C HIS A 298 3.06 -16.59 13.76
N ALA A 299 2.33 -15.57 13.31
CA ALA A 299 1.93 -15.44 11.92
C ALA A 299 3.13 -15.22 10.99
N HIS A 300 4.03 -14.31 11.36
CA HIS A 300 5.16 -13.91 10.52
C HIS A 300 6.18 -15.05 10.35
N LEU A 301 6.59 -15.70 11.44
CA LEU A 301 7.51 -16.85 11.39
C LEU A 301 6.97 -17.97 10.49
N ASP A 302 5.66 -18.20 10.53
CA ASP A 302 5.02 -19.22 9.74
C ASP A 302 5.00 -18.90 8.25
N LEU A 303 4.70 -17.64 7.90
CA LEU A 303 4.72 -17.19 6.50
C LEU A 303 6.14 -17.22 5.92
N GLU A 304 7.16 -16.88 6.71
CA GLU A 304 8.56 -17.04 6.29
C GLU A 304 8.92 -18.50 6.05
N GLY A 305 8.42 -19.42 6.88
CA GLY A 305 8.57 -20.87 6.65
C GLY A 305 8.07 -21.32 5.27
N LEU A 306 7.03 -20.66 4.76
CA LEU A 306 6.45 -20.95 3.45
C LEU A 306 7.22 -20.29 2.28
N CYS A 307 7.73 -19.08 2.49
CA CYS A 307 8.17 -18.20 1.39
C CYS A 307 9.69 -17.94 1.35
N MET A 308 10.41 -18.22 2.43
CA MET A 308 11.84 -17.90 2.55
C MET A 308 12.72 -19.12 2.24
N ASP A 309 13.81 -18.89 1.49
CA ASP A 309 14.81 -19.93 1.29
C ASP A 309 15.46 -20.35 2.61
N ARG A 310 15.68 -21.65 2.78
CA ARG A 310 16.29 -22.25 3.97
C ARG A 310 17.61 -21.61 4.42
N GLU A 311 18.54 -21.30 3.50
CA GLU A 311 19.84 -20.74 3.90
C GLU A 311 19.74 -19.24 4.15
N VAL A 312 18.89 -18.53 3.42
CA VAL A 312 18.56 -17.11 3.71
C VAL A 312 17.95 -16.99 5.09
N MET A 313 17.03 -17.89 5.47
CA MET A 313 16.40 -17.92 6.78
C MET A 313 17.42 -18.03 7.92
N LYS A 314 18.41 -18.93 7.82
CA LYS A 314 19.46 -19.06 8.84
C LYS A 314 20.30 -17.80 8.99
N VAL A 315 20.61 -17.12 7.88
CA VAL A 315 21.33 -15.83 7.92
C VAL A 315 20.45 -14.77 8.57
N ARG A 316 19.17 -14.69 8.19
CA ARG A 316 18.18 -13.78 8.78
C ARG A 316 18.03 -14.01 10.29
N ASP A 317 17.93 -15.27 10.74
CA ASP A 317 17.88 -15.64 12.16
C ASP A 317 19.10 -15.15 12.94
N SER A 318 20.31 -15.25 12.36
CA SER A 318 21.53 -14.74 13.00
C SER A 318 21.50 -13.22 13.18
N LEU A 319 20.88 -12.50 12.23
CA LEU A 319 20.70 -11.06 12.27
C LEU A 319 19.55 -10.65 13.20
N SER A 320 18.49 -11.46 13.33
CA SER A 320 17.36 -11.23 14.24
C SER A 320 17.82 -11.08 15.69
N ALA A 321 18.79 -11.91 16.13
CA ALA A 321 19.38 -11.80 17.46
C ALA A 321 20.12 -10.48 17.67
N LYS A 322 20.88 -10.01 16.66
CA LYS A 322 21.59 -8.73 16.70
C LYS A 322 20.65 -7.53 16.66
N PHE A 323 19.59 -7.59 15.84
CA PHE A 323 18.54 -6.58 15.84
C PHE A 323 17.92 -6.43 17.24
N ALA A 324 17.58 -7.56 17.88
CA ALA A 324 17.01 -7.56 19.22
C ALA A 324 17.97 -6.99 20.28
N GLU A 325 19.25 -7.35 20.22
CA GLU A 325 20.31 -6.80 21.08
C GLU A 325 20.44 -5.28 20.91
N PHE A 326 20.46 -4.78 19.68
CA PHE A 326 20.56 -3.35 19.39
C PHE A 326 19.34 -2.58 19.92
N CYS A 327 18.13 -3.12 19.72
CA CYS A 327 16.91 -2.56 20.31
C CYS A 327 17.00 -2.51 21.84
N TYR A 328 17.38 -3.62 22.47
CA TYR A 328 17.47 -3.73 23.93
C TYR A 328 18.51 -2.75 24.52
N ASN A 329 19.65 -2.59 23.83
CA ASN A 329 20.78 -1.79 24.29
C ASN A 329 20.70 -0.30 23.89
N GLY A 330 19.71 0.11 23.09
CA GLY A 330 19.51 1.52 22.71
C GLY A 330 20.20 1.97 21.42
N PHE A 331 20.63 1.04 20.57
CA PHE A 331 21.34 1.28 19.31
C PHE A 331 20.39 1.43 18.10
N TRP A 332 19.17 1.92 18.31
CA TRP A 332 18.16 2.01 17.25
C TRP A 332 18.56 2.93 16.08
N PHE A 333 19.28 4.01 16.37
CA PHE A 333 19.78 4.99 15.38
C PHE A 333 21.27 4.81 15.07
N ALA A 334 21.83 3.63 15.38
CA ALA A 334 23.23 3.32 15.13
C ALA A 334 23.44 2.76 13.71
N PRO A 335 24.61 2.97 13.07
CA PRO A 335 24.86 2.51 11.71
C PRO A 335 24.78 0.98 11.56
N GLU A 336 25.14 0.22 12.59
CA GLU A 336 24.99 -1.24 12.62
C GLU A 336 23.52 -1.69 12.58
N MET A 337 22.60 -0.92 13.16
CA MET A 337 21.17 -1.18 13.05
C MET A 337 20.68 -0.94 11.63
N ASP A 338 21.15 0.12 10.96
CA ASP A 338 20.79 0.38 9.56
C ASP A 338 21.30 -0.72 8.63
N PHE A 339 22.51 -1.24 8.85
CA PHE A 339 23.01 -2.39 8.11
C PHE A 339 22.10 -3.61 8.28
N VAL A 340 21.71 -3.94 9.51
CA VAL A 340 20.83 -5.08 9.80
C VAL A 340 19.44 -4.88 9.19
N ARG A 341 18.85 -3.68 9.31
CA ARG A 341 17.55 -3.36 8.70
C ARG A 341 17.55 -3.59 7.19
N ASN A 342 18.57 -3.08 6.49
CA ASN A 342 18.67 -3.27 5.04
C ASN A 342 18.78 -4.75 4.64
N ALA A 343 19.51 -5.55 5.42
CA ALA A 343 19.60 -7.00 5.21
C ALA A 343 18.26 -7.70 5.46
N VAL A 344 17.54 -7.31 6.52
CA VAL A 344 16.19 -7.79 6.80
C VAL A 344 15.26 -7.41 5.66
N ASP A 345 15.19 -6.14 5.24
CA ASP A 345 14.35 -5.68 4.13
C ASP A 345 14.55 -6.49 2.85
N PHE A 346 15.81 -6.83 2.54
CA PHE A 346 16.11 -7.68 1.40
C PHE A 346 15.51 -9.09 1.55
N SER A 347 15.63 -9.70 2.73
CA SER A 347 15.06 -11.04 3.00
C SER A 347 13.53 -11.08 2.90
N GLN A 348 12.86 -9.94 3.09
CA GLN A 348 11.41 -9.86 3.26
C GLN A 348 10.64 -9.65 1.96
N GLN A 349 11.31 -9.45 0.83
CA GLN A 349 10.71 -9.06 -0.45
C GLN A 349 9.58 -9.99 -0.94
N ASN A 350 9.66 -11.29 -0.62
CA ASN A 350 8.70 -12.31 -1.05
C ASN A 350 7.78 -12.77 0.08
N ILE A 351 7.86 -12.18 1.27
CA ILE A 351 7.06 -12.57 2.44
C ILE A 351 5.69 -11.86 2.33
N THR A 352 4.90 -12.30 1.36
CA THR A 352 3.59 -11.73 1.02
C THR A 352 2.56 -12.84 0.95
N GLY A 353 1.43 -12.69 1.63
CA GLY A 353 0.44 -13.75 1.75
C GLY A 353 -0.40 -13.59 3.01
N PHE A 354 -1.02 -14.66 3.47
CA PHE A 354 -1.79 -14.63 4.72
C PHE A 354 -1.61 -15.91 5.53
N VAL A 355 -1.85 -15.78 6.83
CA VAL A 355 -1.83 -16.87 7.80
C VAL A 355 -3.13 -16.87 8.58
N ASN A 356 -3.79 -18.02 8.63
CA ASN A 356 -4.96 -18.28 9.46
C ASN A 356 -4.50 -18.83 10.81
N LEU A 357 -5.01 -18.25 11.89
CA LEU A 357 -4.67 -18.58 13.26
C LEU A 357 -5.93 -18.89 14.05
N GLU A 358 -5.78 -19.75 15.04
CA GLU A 358 -6.76 -20.02 16.08
C GLU A 358 -6.22 -19.51 17.43
N LEU A 359 -7.01 -18.67 18.09
CA LEU A 359 -6.71 -18.08 19.40
C LEU A 359 -7.50 -18.82 20.46
N TYR A 360 -6.80 -19.37 21.46
CA TYR A 360 -7.46 -20.14 22.51
C TYR A 360 -6.62 -20.19 23.79
N LYS A 361 -7.20 -19.73 24.91
CA LYS A 361 -6.68 -19.88 26.29
C LYS A 361 -5.16 -19.77 26.44
N GLY A 362 -4.63 -18.62 26.08
CA GLY A 362 -3.21 -18.25 26.21
C GLY A 362 -2.34 -18.72 25.06
N ASN A 363 -2.90 -19.43 24.07
CA ASN A 363 -2.16 -19.99 22.96
C ASN A 363 -2.59 -19.42 21.58
N VAL A 364 -1.65 -19.42 20.64
CA VAL A 364 -1.86 -19.14 19.23
C VAL A 364 -1.49 -20.39 18.43
N THR A 365 -2.45 -20.95 17.72
CA THR A 365 -2.24 -22.12 16.86
C THR A 365 -2.35 -21.70 15.40
N VAL A 366 -1.37 -22.07 14.57
CA VAL A 366 -1.50 -21.82 13.14
C VAL A 366 -2.31 -22.93 12.48
N ILE A 367 -3.37 -22.55 11.76
CA ILE A 367 -4.32 -23.49 11.15
C ILE A 367 -4.26 -23.49 9.61
N GLY A 368 -3.59 -22.51 9.00
CA GLY A 368 -3.37 -22.48 7.55
C GLY A 368 -2.52 -21.29 7.11
N ARG A 369 -1.93 -21.38 5.93
CA ARG A 369 -1.14 -20.32 5.32
C ARG A 369 -1.26 -20.38 3.80
N TYR A 370 -1.08 -19.23 3.16
CA TYR A 370 -1.12 -19.10 1.70
C TYR A 370 -0.18 -17.99 1.24
N SER A 371 0.47 -18.21 0.10
CA SER A 371 1.23 -17.20 -0.62
C SER A 371 1.35 -17.58 -2.09
N ASP A 372 1.22 -16.60 -2.98
CA ASP A 372 1.56 -16.76 -4.40
C ASP A 372 3.08 -16.85 -4.62
N GLU A 373 3.88 -16.48 -3.62
CA GLU A 373 5.34 -16.53 -3.59
C GLU A 373 5.87 -17.73 -2.78
N ALA A 374 5.01 -18.70 -2.48
CA ALA A 374 5.37 -19.89 -1.72
C ALA A 374 6.48 -20.69 -2.43
N LEU A 375 7.48 -21.13 -1.65
CA LEU A 375 8.52 -22.06 -2.12
C LEU A 375 8.15 -23.53 -1.87
N TYR A 376 7.06 -23.77 -1.14
CA TYR A 376 6.52 -25.11 -0.91
C TYR A 376 5.87 -25.66 -2.20
N SER A 377 6.18 -26.92 -2.52
CA SER A 377 5.54 -27.67 -3.60
C SER A 377 4.99 -28.98 -3.06
N ALA A 378 3.67 -29.14 -3.12
CA ALA A 378 2.99 -30.35 -2.68
C ALA A 378 3.45 -31.57 -3.50
N ASP A 379 3.64 -31.41 -4.81
CA ASP A 379 4.09 -32.47 -5.71
C ASP A 379 5.48 -33.00 -5.32
N LEU A 380 6.44 -32.09 -5.05
CA LEU A 380 7.80 -32.48 -4.64
C LEU A 380 7.87 -33.09 -3.23
N ALA A 381 6.94 -32.73 -2.35
CA ALA A 381 6.89 -33.20 -0.97
C ALA A 381 6.04 -34.46 -0.78
N SER A 382 5.28 -34.87 -1.80
CA SER A 382 4.35 -35.99 -1.71
C SER A 382 5.09 -37.31 -1.51
N MET A 383 4.66 -38.07 -0.50
CA MET A 383 5.12 -39.45 -0.28
C MET A 383 4.22 -40.46 -1.02
N ASP A 384 3.05 -40.03 -1.50
CA ASP A 384 2.04 -40.87 -2.14
C ASP A 384 2.18 -40.89 -3.68
N GLN A 385 2.95 -39.95 -4.26
CA GLN A 385 3.20 -39.86 -5.70
C GLN A 385 4.70 -40.00 -5.99
N GLU A 386 5.08 -40.92 -6.88
CA GLU A 386 6.47 -41.27 -7.21
C GLU A 386 7.18 -40.22 -8.11
N GLY A 387 6.80 -38.95 -8.04
CA GLY A 387 7.23 -37.91 -8.98
C GLY A 387 7.59 -36.59 -8.32
N GLY A 388 8.88 -36.27 -8.28
CA GLY A 388 9.35 -34.93 -7.92
C GLY A 388 10.86 -34.84 -7.74
N VAL A 389 11.46 -35.86 -7.15
CA VAL A 389 12.91 -35.98 -7.00
C VAL A 389 13.38 -37.17 -7.82
N ASP A 390 14.17 -36.93 -8.86
CA ASP A 390 14.80 -38.01 -9.64
C ASP A 390 15.88 -38.68 -8.79
N THR A 391 15.47 -39.68 -8.01
CA THR A 391 16.33 -40.42 -7.07
C THR A 391 17.37 -41.31 -7.77
N LYS A 392 17.39 -41.34 -9.11
CA LYS A 392 18.25 -42.22 -9.91
C LYS A 392 19.43 -41.52 -10.58
N GLN A 393 19.66 -40.21 -10.35
CA GLN A 393 20.84 -39.51 -10.90
C GLN A 393 22.08 -39.66 -9.99
N PRO A 394 23.19 -40.25 -10.47
CA PRO A 394 24.33 -40.60 -9.62
C PRO A 394 25.32 -39.44 -9.34
N ASN A 395 25.11 -38.23 -9.87
CA ASN A 395 26.12 -37.17 -9.92
C ASN A 395 25.77 -35.83 -9.26
N MET A 396 24.75 -35.78 -8.42
CA MET A 396 24.52 -34.66 -7.51
C MET A 396 24.38 -35.27 -6.13
N GLY A 397 24.90 -34.62 -5.08
CA GLY A 397 24.66 -35.10 -3.72
C GLY A 397 23.16 -35.34 -3.52
N ASN A 398 22.78 -36.16 -2.55
CA ASN A 398 21.37 -36.41 -2.20
C ASN A 398 20.59 -35.13 -1.75
N ASP A 399 21.08 -33.93 -2.09
CA ASP A 399 20.40 -32.63 -1.97
C ASP A 399 19.43 -32.34 -3.13
N GLY A 400 19.29 -33.25 -4.10
CA GLY A 400 18.29 -33.20 -5.17
C GLY A 400 18.44 -32.01 -6.14
N GLY A 401 19.60 -31.33 -6.19
CA GLY A 401 19.79 -30.17 -7.06
C GLY A 401 19.02 -28.91 -6.63
N VAL A 402 18.48 -28.88 -5.40
CA VAL A 402 17.64 -27.78 -4.89
C VAL A 402 18.40 -26.44 -4.89
N ILE A 403 19.73 -26.43 -4.78
CA ILE A 403 20.55 -25.21 -4.86
C ILE A 403 20.48 -24.54 -6.25
N ALA A 404 20.44 -25.31 -7.33
CA ALA A 404 20.29 -24.78 -8.68
C ALA A 404 18.87 -24.24 -8.94
N VAL A 405 17.86 -24.86 -8.31
CA VAL A 405 16.46 -24.44 -8.33
C VAL A 405 16.26 -23.16 -7.48
N LYS A 406 16.88 -23.05 -6.31
CA LYS A 406 16.88 -21.86 -5.43
C LYS A 406 17.40 -20.60 -6.13
N ARG A 407 18.49 -20.73 -6.89
CA ARG A 407 19.03 -19.62 -7.71
C ARG A 407 18.10 -19.26 -8.87
N LYS A 408 17.36 -20.24 -9.42
CA LYS A 408 16.32 -19.99 -10.42
C LYS A 408 15.07 -19.34 -9.80
N PHE A 409 14.55 -19.75 -8.64
CA PHE A 409 13.37 -19.11 -8.04
C PHE A 409 13.62 -17.66 -7.64
N MET A 410 14.75 -17.35 -6.97
CA MET A 410 15.11 -15.96 -6.68
C MET A 410 15.41 -15.14 -7.95
N ARG A 411 15.94 -15.79 -9.01
CA ARG A 411 16.03 -15.16 -10.33
C ARG A 411 14.65 -14.99 -10.95
N HIS A 412 13.70 -15.91 -10.86
CA HIS A 412 12.37 -15.79 -11.47
C HIS A 412 11.46 -14.83 -10.70
N ALA A 413 11.64 -14.61 -9.40
CA ALA A 413 10.96 -13.51 -8.68
C ALA A 413 11.55 -12.14 -9.11
N ASN A 414 12.88 -12.04 -9.21
CA ASN A 414 13.55 -10.84 -9.74
C ASN A 414 13.46 -10.68 -11.27
N VAL A 415 13.16 -11.74 -12.02
CA VAL A 415 12.92 -11.76 -13.47
C VAL A 415 11.44 -11.70 -13.75
N LYS A 416 10.54 -12.00 -12.81
CA LYS A 416 9.15 -11.52 -12.88
C LYS A 416 9.12 -10.03 -12.60
N SER A 417 9.82 -9.51 -11.60
CA SER A 417 9.84 -8.05 -11.37
C SER A 417 10.65 -7.27 -12.43
N ARG A 418 11.76 -7.81 -12.93
CA ARG A 418 12.52 -7.23 -14.07
C ARG A 418 11.91 -7.57 -15.42
N GLY A 419 11.28 -8.74 -15.57
CA GLY A 419 10.56 -9.18 -16.76
C GLY A 419 9.25 -8.44 -16.89
N GLU A 420 8.45 -8.25 -15.84
CA GLU A 420 7.30 -7.34 -15.88
C GLU A 420 7.71 -5.91 -16.20
N LYS A 421 8.83 -5.41 -15.66
CA LYS A 421 9.35 -4.08 -16.06
C LYS A 421 9.86 -4.05 -17.50
N ALA A 422 10.58 -5.08 -17.95
CA ALA A 422 11.11 -5.19 -19.31
C ALA A 422 10.01 -5.49 -20.35
N ASP A 423 8.98 -6.26 -19.97
CA ASP A 423 7.80 -6.63 -20.74
C ASP A 423 6.86 -5.42 -20.81
N GLN A 424 6.71 -4.64 -19.74
CA GLN A 424 6.03 -3.35 -19.81
C GLN A 424 6.80 -2.34 -20.67
N GLU A 425 8.13 -2.33 -20.63
CA GLU A 425 8.96 -1.48 -21.49
C GLU A 425 8.88 -1.92 -22.96
N ALA A 426 8.94 -3.22 -23.23
CA ALA A 426 8.74 -3.82 -24.54
C ALA A 426 7.32 -3.55 -25.07
N LEU A 427 6.29 -3.68 -24.24
CA LEU A 427 4.90 -3.40 -24.58
C LEU A 427 4.67 -1.91 -24.88
N ARG A 428 5.32 -1.00 -24.14
CA ARG A 428 5.27 0.46 -24.43
C ARG A 428 5.94 0.78 -25.76
N LEU A 429 7.10 0.17 -26.02
CA LEU A 429 7.84 0.34 -27.27
C LEU A 429 7.09 -0.27 -28.46
N GLU A 430 6.47 -1.43 -28.29
CA GLU A 430 5.64 -2.09 -29.29
C GLU A 430 4.43 -1.23 -29.63
N LYS A 431 3.67 -0.75 -28.63
CA LYS A 431 2.57 0.20 -28.83
C LYS A 431 2.99 1.50 -29.54
N ALA A 432 4.27 1.87 -29.48
CA ALA A 432 4.78 3.08 -30.15
C ALA A 432 5.10 2.83 -31.63
N ARG A 433 5.30 1.56 -31.99
CA ARG A 433 5.74 1.11 -33.32
C ARG A 433 4.65 0.40 -34.11
N THR A 434 3.57 -0.05 -33.49
CA THR A 434 2.53 -0.84 -34.15
C THR A 434 1.22 -0.07 -34.34
N CYS A 435 0.50 -0.44 -35.40
CA CYS A 435 -0.82 0.05 -35.71
C CYS A 435 -1.83 -0.56 -34.75
N ALA A 436 -2.62 0.28 -34.05
CA ALA A 436 -3.59 -0.19 -33.07
C ALA A 436 -4.76 -1.01 -33.67
N LEU A 437 -4.92 -1.05 -35.00
CA LEU A 437 -5.91 -1.88 -35.70
C LEU A 437 -5.34 -3.20 -36.23
N SER A 438 -4.20 -3.16 -36.92
CA SER A 438 -3.63 -4.33 -37.58
C SER A 438 -2.58 -5.06 -36.74
N SER A 439 -2.10 -4.45 -35.66
CA SER A 439 -0.95 -4.90 -34.87
C SER A 439 0.36 -5.03 -35.66
N GLU A 440 0.38 -4.61 -36.93
CA GLU A 440 1.57 -4.55 -37.76
C GLU A 440 2.38 -3.27 -37.50
N PRO A 441 3.68 -3.23 -37.83
CA PRO A 441 4.47 -1.99 -37.78
C PRO A 441 3.81 -0.82 -38.51
N LEU A 442 3.86 0.37 -37.91
CA LEU A 442 3.29 1.59 -38.46
C LEU A 442 3.94 1.94 -39.79
N ARG A 443 3.12 2.07 -40.84
CA ARG A 443 3.54 2.47 -42.18
C ARG A 443 3.09 3.89 -42.46
N GLU A 444 3.97 4.68 -43.05
CA GLU A 444 3.64 6.05 -43.43
C GLU A 444 2.66 6.08 -44.62
N PRO A 445 1.68 6.99 -44.63
CA PRO A 445 1.42 8.03 -43.63
C PRO A 445 0.72 7.50 -42.37
N VAL A 446 1.21 7.89 -41.19
CA VAL A 446 0.63 7.52 -39.90
C VAL A 446 -0.40 8.55 -39.44
N VAL A 447 -1.50 8.10 -38.86
CA VAL A 447 -2.57 8.95 -38.33
C VAL A 447 -2.85 8.66 -36.85
N ALA A 448 -3.24 9.69 -36.10
CA ALA A 448 -3.60 9.58 -34.68
C ALA A 448 -5.06 9.99 -34.44
N CYS A 449 -5.73 9.35 -33.49
CA CYS A 449 -7.06 9.77 -33.02
C CYS A 449 -6.98 10.62 -31.74
N ARG A 450 -8.09 11.27 -31.36
CA ARG A 450 -8.16 12.15 -30.17
C ARG A 450 -7.91 11.42 -28.84
N LEU A 451 -8.07 10.09 -28.83
CA LEU A 451 -7.74 9.23 -27.68
C LEU A 451 -6.27 8.78 -27.66
N GLY A 452 -5.44 9.24 -28.59
CA GLY A 452 -4.00 9.00 -28.56
C GLY A 452 -3.53 7.68 -29.17
N ASN A 453 -4.40 6.97 -29.90
CA ASN A 453 -4.03 5.75 -30.62
C ASN A 453 -3.43 6.09 -32.01
N LEU A 454 -2.45 5.32 -32.44
CA LEU A 454 -1.77 5.46 -33.73
C LEU A 454 -2.21 4.37 -34.71
N PHE A 455 -2.37 4.73 -35.99
CA PHE A 455 -2.81 3.82 -37.05
C PHE A 455 -2.06 4.08 -38.35
N SER A 456 -1.75 3.01 -39.08
CA SER A 456 -1.37 3.12 -40.50
C SER A 456 -2.60 3.57 -41.30
N LYS A 457 -2.50 4.65 -42.09
CA LYS A 457 -3.66 5.22 -42.80
C LYS A 457 -4.37 4.19 -43.68
N GLN A 458 -3.63 3.31 -44.33
CA GLN A 458 -4.18 2.25 -45.18
C GLN A 458 -5.05 1.26 -44.39
N ALA A 459 -4.55 0.73 -43.27
CA ALA A 459 -5.31 -0.19 -42.42
C ALA A 459 -6.59 0.45 -41.85
N LEU A 460 -6.53 1.74 -41.50
CA LEU A 460 -7.71 2.48 -41.05
C LEU A 460 -8.75 2.65 -42.16
N LEU A 461 -8.31 2.93 -43.39
CA LEU A 461 -9.21 3.05 -44.55
C LEU A 461 -9.93 1.74 -44.85
N GLU A 462 -9.21 0.62 -44.83
CA GLU A 462 -9.77 -0.71 -45.06
C GLU A 462 -10.90 -1.01 -44.07
N HIS A 463 -10.69 -0.76 -42.77
CA HIS A 463 -11.71 -0.99 -41.74
C HIS A 463 -12.89 -0.01 -41.82
N LEU A 464 -12.66 1.25 -42.22
CA LEU A 464 -13.73 2.23 -42.44
C LEU A 464 -14.60 1.88 -43.65
N LEU A 465 -13.99 1.37 -44.72
CA LEU A 465 -14.71 0.91 -45.92
C LEU A 465 -15.48 -0.39 -45.66
N ALA A 466 -14.86 -1.34 -44.95
CA ALA A 466 -15.46 -2.61 -44.59
C ALA A 466 -16.52 -2.51 -43.46
N LYS A 467 -16.64 -1.35 -42.81
CA LYS A 467 -17.49 -1.13 -41.62
C LYS A 467 -17.22 -2.13 -40.49
N SER A 468 -15.98 -2.60 -40.36
CA SER A 468 -15.55 -3.65 -39.43
C SER A 468 -14.79 -3.11 -38.21
N MET A 469 -15.03 -1.85 -37.82
CA MET A 469 -14.29 -1.19 -36.74
C MET A 469 -14.53 -1.86 -35.36
N PRO A 470 -13.45 -2.25 -34.63
CA PRO A 470 -13.56 -2.81 -33.28
C PRO A 470 -14.24 -1.86 -32.29
N GLU A 471 -14.88 -2.40 -31.26
CA GLU A 471 -15.64 -1.63 -30.26
C GLU A 471 -14.81 -0.51 -29.62
N ARG A 472 -13.53 -0.79 -29.32
CA ARG A 472 -12.57 0.17 -28.75
C ARG A 472 -12.36 1.43 -29.62
N PHE A 473 -12.55 1.33 -30.94
CA PHE A 473 -12.25 2.39 -31.91
C PHE A 473 -13.49 2.94 -32.66
N ARG A 474 -14.71 2.58 -32.23
CA ARG A 474 -15.98 3.06 -32.83
C ARG A 474 -16.17 4.58 -32.83
N HIS A 475 -15.38 5.31 -32.05
CA HIS A 475 -15.38 6.76 -32.07
C HIS A 475 -14.84 7.35 -33.39
N ILE A 476 -14.09 6.57 -34.18
CA ILE A 476 -13.60 6.97 -35.50
C ILE A 476 -14.65 6.55 -36.54
N THR A 477 -15.35 7.54 -37.09
CA THR A 477 -16.42 7.32 -38.07
C THR A 477 -16.07 7.81 -39.46
N SER A 478 -15.10 8.72 -39.56
CA SER A 478 -14.58 9.24 -40.81
C SER A 478 -13.12 9.67 -40.64
N LEU A 479 -12.43 9.95 -41.75
CA LEU A 479 -11.08 10.51 -41.71
C LEU A 479 -10.96 11.87 -41.02
N LYS A 480 -12.08 12.55 -40.74
CA LYS A 480 -12.08 13.81 -39.97
C LYS A 480 -11.82 13.60 -38.48
N ASP A 481 -12.00 12.37 -37.99
CA ASP A 481 -11.79 12.02 -36.58
C ASP A 481 -10.31 11.73 -36.25
N VAL A 482 -9.43 11.75 -37.26
CA VAL A 482 -7.99 11.48 -37.14
C VAL A 482 -7.15 12.58 -37.79
N VAL A 483 -5.93 12.78 -37.31
CA VAL A 483 -4.96 13.74 -37.86
C VAL A 483 -3.74 12.98 -38.40
N THR A 484 -3.17 13.42 -39.52
CA THR A 484 -1.91 12.85 -40.05
C THR A 484 -0.73 13.35 -39.22
N CYS A 485 0.04 12.44 -38.65
CA CYS A 485 1.18 12.74 -37.79
C CYS A 485 2.37 13.19 -38.64
N ARG A 486 2.90 14.38 -38.33
CA ARG A 486 4.20 14.86 -38.83
C ARG A 486 5.25 14.50 -37.80
N VAL A 487 6.03 13.48 -38.11
CA VAL A 487 7.04 12.89 -37.24
C VAL A 487 8.43 13.22 -37.77
N THR A 488 9.40 13.38 -36.87
CA THR A 488 10.82 13.59 -37.20
C THR A 488 11.59 12.37 -36.74
N ARG A 489 12.65 11.97 -37.44
CA ARG A 489 13.54 10.87 -37.06
C ARG A 489 14.97 11.38 -37.02
N GLU A 490 15.77 10.89 -36.08
CA GLU A 490 17.18 11.31 -35.93
C GLU A 490 18.09 10.65 -36.99
N LYS A 491 17.74 9.45 -37.46
CA LYS A 491 18.43 8.71 -38.51
C LYS A 491 17.44 8.25 -39.58
N GLU A 492 17.82 8.30 -40.86
CA GLU A 492 17.04 7.78 -41.99
C GLU A 492 17.16 6.24 -42.14
N GLU A 493 17.32 5.51 -41.03
CA GLU A 493 17.39 4.05 -41.02
C GLU A 493 15.98 3.43 -40.84
N GLU A 494 15.72 2.31 -41.51
CA GLU A 494 14.50 1.53 -41.31
C GLU A 494 14.44 1.03 -39.85
N GLY A 495 13.47 1.54 -39.09
CA GLY A 495 13.28 1.19 -37.67
C GLY A 495 13.72 2.25 -36.65
N ALA A 496 14.26 3.39 -37.10
CA ALA A 496 14.58 4.52 -36.21
C ALA A 496 13.31 5.07 -35.52
N LEU A 497 13.42 5.35 -34.22
CA LEU A 497 12.34 5.93 -33.42
C LEU A 497 12.05 7.37 -33.85
N TRP A 498 10.79 7.77 -33.73
CA TRP A 498 10.44 9.18 -33.89
C TRP A 498 11.04 9.98 -32.75
N CYS A 499 11.50 11.19 -33.02
CA CYS A 499 12.00 12.11 -32.01
C CYS A 499 11.18 13.40 -31.99
N CYS A 500 11.14 14.05 -30.83
CA CYS A 500 10.59 15.39 -30.73
C CYS A 500 11.52 16.38 -31.43
N PRO A 501 11.06 17.17 -32.42
CA PRO A 501 11.92 18.10 -33.17
C PRO A 501 12.48 19.26 -32.33
N VAL A 502 11.97 19.48 -31.12
CA VAL A 502 12.41 20.56 -30.22
C VAL A 502 13.38 20.05 -29.16
N THR A 503 13.04 18.94 -28.48
CA THR A 503 13.84 18.42 -27.36
C THR A 503 14.77 17.27 -27.76
N MET A 504 14.67 16.78 -29.00
CA MET A 504 15.39 15.60 -29.52
C MET A 504 15.19 14.32 -28.68
N ILE A 505 14.09 14.27 -27.91
CA ILE A 505 13.75 13.09 -27.10
C ILE A 505 13.08 12.05 -28.00
N GLU A 506 13.48 10.80 -27.88
CA GLU A 506 12.89 9.67 -28.60
C GLU A 506 11.49 9.29 -28.08
N PHE A 507 10.60 8.94 -29.00
CA PHE A 507 9.26 8.44 -28.74
C PHE A 507 9.30 6.94 -28.45
N ASN A 508 9.64 6.59 -27.22
CA ASN A 508 9.75 5.21 -26.73
C ASN A 508 8.65 4.84 -25.70
N GLY A 509 7.64 5.69 -25.53
CA GLY A 509 6.55 5.49 -24.57
C GLY A 509 6.92 5.71 -23.09
N LYS A 510 8.17 6.08 -22.76
CA LYS A 510 8.57 6.45 -21.38
C LYS A 510 8.11 7.85 -21.00
N GLN A 511 8.10 8.76 -21.96
CA GLN A 511 7.68 10.15 -21.77
C GLN A 511 6.41 10.42 -22.58
N PRO A 512 5.49 11.24 -22.05
CA PRO A 512 4.27 11.58 -22.77
C PRO A 512 4.56 12.48 -23.97
N PHE A 513 4.01 12.09 -25.11
CA PHE A 513 4.02 12.90 -26.33
C PHE A 513 2.60 13.35 -26.65
N VAL A 514 2.49 14.46 -27.35
CA VAL A 514 1.24 15.05 -27.79
C VAL A 514 1.27 15.27 -29.29
N VAL A 515 0.12 15.08 -29.94
CA VAL A 515 -0.11 15.50 -31.32
C VAL A 515 -1.10 16.66 -31.33
N LEU A 516 -0.78 17.70 -32.09
CA LEU A 516 -1.66 18.85 -32.29
C LEU A 516 -2.60 18.60 -33.47
N PHE A 517 -3.91 18.58 -33.24
CA PHE A 517 -4.90 18.31 -34.29
C PHE A 517 -4.97 19.40 -35.37
N THR A 518 -4.53 20.63 -35.08
CA THR A 518 -4.52 21.75 -36.04
C THR A 518 -3.46 21.61 -37.13
N CYS A 519 -2.33 20.94 -36.83
CA CYS A 519 -1.17 20.90 -37.73
C CYS A 519 -0.55 19.50 -37.91
N GLY A 520 -0.90 18.54 -37.07
CA GLY A 520 -0.37 17.18 -37.06
C GLY A 520 1.02 17.02 -36.46
N CYS A 521 1.65 18.10 -35.95
CA CYS A 521 2.99 18.00 -35.37
C CYS A 521 2.97 17.21 -34.07
N VAL A 522 3.93 16.30 -33.92
CA VAL A 522 4.13 15.45 -32.74
C VAL A 522 5.27 16.03 -31.90
N LEU A 523 5.00 16.28 -30.61
CA LEU A 523 5.89 16.96 -29.69
C LEU A 523 5.93 16.25 -28.33
N SER A 524 7.02 16.40 -27.56
CA SER A 524 7.03 15.97 -26.17
C SER A 524 6.15 16.93 -25.33
N GLU A 525 5.39 16.39 -24.38
CA GLU A 525 4.52 17.23 -23.52
C GLU A 525 5.35 18.25 -22.71
N ARG A 526 6.58 17.86 -22.34
CA ARG A 526 7.54 18.72 -21.65
C ARG A 526 7.92 19.95 -22.47
N ALA A 527 8.12 19.80 -23.79
CA ALA A 527 8.42 20.93 -24.67
C ALA A 527 7.26 21.96 -24.68
N LEU A 528 6.02 21.46 -24.74
CA LEU A 528 4.84 22.33 -24.78
C LEU A 528 4.62 23.07 -23.45
N LYS A 529 4.81 22.39 -22.32
CA LYS A 529 4.66 22.99 -20.98
C LYS A 529 5.75 23.98 -20.63
N ALA A 530 6.97 23.78 -21.12
CA ALA A 530 8.11 24.65 -20.80
C ALA A 530 7.99 26.06 -21.41
N VAL A 531 7.34 26.19 -22.57
CA VAL A 531 7.31 27.45 -23.33
C VAL A 531 6.00 28.24 -23.14
N ASN A 532 4.94 27.59 -22.61
CA ASN A 532 3.62 28.20 -22.31
C ASN A 532 3.05 29.09 -23.44
N THR A 533 3.15 28.63 -24.69
CA THR A 533 2.62 29.31 -25.88
C THR A 533 1.37 28.62 -26.43
N LYS A 534 0.46 29.39 -27.04
CA LYS A 534 -0.71 28.88 -27.78
C LYS A 534 -0.43 28.65 -29.27
N GLU A 535 0.84 28.58 -29.65
CA GLU A 535 1.32 28.39 -31.02
C GLU A 535 2.23 27.18 -31.09
N CYS A 536 2.09 26.38 -32.14
CA CYS A 536 2.87 25.17 -32.36
C CYS A 536 4.36 25.52 -32.51
N LEU A 537 5.20 24.95 -31.65
CA LEU A 537 6.66 25.16 -31.62
C LEU A 537 7.40 24.76 -32.90
N VAL A 538 6.76 24.00 -33.81
CA VAL A 538 7.37 23.51 -35.06
C VAL A 538 6.94 24.34 -36.27
N CYS A 539 5.67 24.73 -36.34
CA CYS A 539 5.10 25.33 -37.56
C CYS A 539 4.36 26.66 -37.33
N GLY A 540 4.34 27.18 -36.10
CA GLY A 540 3.74 28.48 -35.75
C GLY A 540 2.22 28.54 -35.83
N LYS A 541 1.52 27.43 -36.08
CA LYS A 541 0.05 27.43 -36.13
C LYS A 541 -0.56 27.56 -34.72
N PRO A 542 -1.56 28.43 -34.53
CA PRO A 542 -2.27 28.53 -33.25
C PRO A 542 -3.06 27.25 -32.96
N PHE A 543 -3.17 26.89 -31.69
CA PHE A 543 -3.95 25.75 -31.22
C PHE A 543 -4.60 26.05 -29.86
N GLU A 544 -5.71 25.37 -29.57
CA GLU A 544 -6.37 25.42 -28.26
C GLU A 544 -6.13 24.12 -27.47
N GLU A 545 -6.40 24.13 -26.16
CA GLU A 545 -6.21 22.94 -25.30
C GLU A 545 -6.98 21.70 -25.83
N GLN A 546 -8.13 21.92 -26.46
CA GLN A 546 -8.95 20.87 -27.08
C GLN A 546 -8.32 20.22 -28.33
N ASP A 547 -7.31 20.85 -28.93
CA ASP A 547 -6.58 20.34 -30.08
C ASP A 547 -5.36 19.51 -29.68
N VAL A 548 -5.03 19.45 -28.40
CA VAL A 548 -3.90 18.68 -27.87
C VAL A 548 -4.36 17.26 -27.53
N ALA A 549 -3.83 16.27 -28.25
CA ALA A 549 -4.07 14.87 -27.95
C ALA A 549 -2.79 14.18 -27.47
N THR A 550 -2.75 13.82 -26.19
CA THR A 550 -1.71 12.95 -25.63
C THR A 550 -1.76 11.57 -26.28
N LEU A 551 -0.64 11.12 -26.82
CA LEU A 551 -0.42 9.82 -27.41
C LEU A 551 -0.18 8.78 -26.30
N GLN A 552 -0.62 7.54 -26.54
CA GLN A 552 -0.37 6.39 -25.65
C GLN A 552 -0.80 6.62 -24.18
N LEU A 553 -2.06 6.97 -23.98
CA LEU A 553 -2.64 7.06 -22.63
C LEU A 553 -2.57 5.70 -21.92
N ASP A 554 -2.39 5.75 -20.59
CA ASP A 554 -2.63 4.60 -19.71
C ASP A 554 -4.13 4.24 -19.72
N ASP A 555 -4.47 2.99 -19.37
CA ASP A 555 -5.84 2.48 -19.54
C ASP A 555 -6.86 3.26 -18.68
N GLU A 556 -6.45 3.79 -17.53
CA GLU A 556 -7.29 4.61 -16.64
C GLU A 556 -7.61 6.00 -17.23
N LYS A 557 -6.60 6.74 -17.73
CA LYS A 557 -6.83 8.01 -18.43
C LYS A 557 -7.53 7.79 -19.76
N TYR A 558 -7.29 6.66 -20.43
CA TYR A 558 -7.95 6.31 -21.67
C TYR A 558 -9.47 6.19 -21.49
N GLU A 559 -9.94 5.42 -20.50
CA GLU A 559 -11.38 5.27 -20.24
C GLU A 559 -12.04 6.58 -19.79
N THR A 560 -11.32 7.38 -18.98
CA THR A 560 -11.79 8.71 -18.57
C THR A 560 -11.97 9.64 -19.77
N LYS A 561 -10.96 9.73 -20.66
CA LYS A 561 -11.02 10.57 -21.86
C LYS A 561 -12.04 10.07 -22.88
N LYS A 562 -12.24 8.75 -22.97
CA LYS A 562 -13.25 8.12 -23.83
C LYS A 562 -14.67 8.46 -23.40
N LYS A 563 -14.97 8.46 -22.09
CA LYS A 563 -16.26 8.92 -21.56
C LYS A 563 -16.53 10.38 -21.92
N LEU A 564 -15.56 11.27 -21.68
CA LEU A 564 -15.65 12.69 -22.03
C LEU A 564 -15.87 12.91 -23.53
N LEU A 565 -15.14 12.17 -24.40
CA LEU A 565 -15.31 12.26 -25.86
C LEU A 565 -16.70 11.81 -26.31
N LEU A 566 -17.26 10.76 -25.70
CA LEU A 566 -18.60 10.26 -26.01
C LEU A 566 -19.68 11.26 -25.57
N GLU A 567 -19.50 11.90 -24.41
CA GLU A 567 -20.37 12.98 -23.93
C GLU A 567 -20.34 14.19 -24.87
N LEU A 568 -19.15 14.66 -25.27
CA LEU A 568 -19.01 15.75 -26.25
C LEU A 568 -19.67 15.42 -27.59
N LYS A 569 -19.50 14.19 -28.11
CA LYS A 569 -20.18 13.75 -29.35
C LYS A 569 -21.69 13.64 -29.17
N ALA A 570 -22.18 13.29 -27.98
CA ALA A 570 -23.60 13.26 -27.67
C ALA A 570 -24.18 14.69 -27.61
N ASP A 571 -23.44 15.63 -27.03
CA ASP A 571 -23.84 17.03 -26.92
C ASP A 571 -23.77 17.75 -28.27
N GLU A 572 -22.79 17.45 -29.13
CA GLU A 572 -22.79 17.92 -30.52
C GLU A 572 -24.00 17.39 -31.32
N LYS A 573 -24.37 16.12 -31.11
CA LYS A 573 -25.57 15.54 -31.73
C LYS A 573 -26.84 16.20 -31.21
N ARG A 574 -26.93 16.47 -29.90
CA ARG A 574 -28.02 17.23 -29.28
C ARG A 574 -28.07 18.67 -29.82
N ALA A 575 -26.94 19.34 -29.96
CA ALA A 575 -26.83 20.70 -30.51
C ALA A 575 -27.19 20.75 -32.00
N LYS A 576 -26.79 19.76 -32.81
CA LYS A 576 -27.22 19.62 -34.22
C LYS A 576 -28.71 19.32 -34.32
N LYS A 577 -29.28 18.50 -33.42
CA LYS A 577 -30.72 18.24 -33.32
C LYS A 577 -31.49 19.51 -32.91
N ASN A 578 -30.97 20.29 -31.96
CA ASN A 578 -31.54 21.58 -31.55
C ASN A 578 -31.40 22.65 -32.63
N LYS A 579 -30.30 22.69 -33.40
CA LYS A 579 -30.16 23.56 -34.58
C LYS A 579 -31.07 23.14 -35.73
N LYS A 580 -31.34 21.84 -35.91
CA LYS A 580 -32.29 21.33 -36.90
C LYS A 580 -33.72 21.68 -36.49
N LYS A 581 -34.06 21.50 -35.21
CA LYS A 581 -35.34 21.91 -34.61
C LYS A 581 -35.55 23.43 -34.68
N ALA A 582 -34.52 24.23 -34.41
CA ALA A 582 -34.56 25.69 -34.57
C ALA A 582 -34.59 26.15 -36.06
N LYS A 583 -34.17 25.30 -37.01
CA LYS A 583 -34.33 25.55 -38.46
C LYS A 583 -35.73 25.17 -38.95
N GLU A 584 -36.31 24.10 -38.38
CA GLU A 584 -37.70 23.67 -38.60
C GLU A 584 -38.66 24.71 -37.99
N ASP A 585 -38.43 25.17 -36.76
CA ASP A 585 -39.19 26.26 -36.12
C ASP A 585 -39.06 27.60 -36.87
N LYS A 586 -37.91 27.90 -37.49
CA LYS A 586 -37.73 29.07 -38.38
C LYS A 586 -38.36 28.90 -39.77
N GLN A 587 -38.66 27.66 -40.19
CA GLN A 587 -39.45 27.38 -41.39
C GLN A 587 -40.95 27.46 -41.09
N ASP A 588 -41.39 27.05 -39.89
CA ASP A 588 -42.79 27.15 -39.47
C ASP A 588 -43.23 28.60 -39.22
N VAL A 589 -42.36 29.46 -38.68
CA VAL A 589 -42.63 30.91 -38.58
C VAL A 589 -42.65 31.62 -39.95
N LYS A 590 -41.95 31.07 -40.96
CA LYS A 590 -42.06 31.53 -42.37
C LYS A 590 -43.25 30.91 -43.12
N HIS A 591 -43.88 29.88 -42.57
CA HIS A 591 -45.04 29.22 -43.18
C HIS A 591 -46.37 29.83 -42.70
N GLU A 592 -46.41 30.45 -41.52
CA GLU A 592 -47.58 31.22 -41.04
C GLU A 592 -47.72 32.60 -41.70
N GLN A 593 -46.64 33.25 -42.14
CA GLN A 593 -46.71 34.54 -42.85
C GLN A 593 -47.03 34.43 -44.36
N LYS A 594 -47.16 33.21 -44.92
CA LYS A 594 -47.53 32.97 -46.34
C LYS A 594 -48.99 32.55 -46.57
N LYS A 595 -49.79 32.34 -45.51
CA LYS A 595 -51.21 31.95 -45.62
C LYS A 595 -52.18 33.10 -45.86
N HIS A 596 -51.76 34.36 -45.71
CA HIS A 596 -52.66 35.51 -45.89
C HIS A 596 -52.69 36.13 -47.31
N HIS A 597 -51.89 35.62 -48.27
CA HIS A 597 -51.74 36.29 -49.57
C HIS A 597 -51.98 35.43 -50.82
N LYS A 598 -52.50 34.20 -50.68
CA LYS A 598 -52.76 33.30 -51.82
C LYS A 598 -54.19 32.77 -51.90
N GLU A 599 -55.15 33.59 -51.46
CA GLU A 599 -56.60 33.37 -51.60
C GLU A 599 -57.24 34.25 -52.69
N LYS A 600 -56.43 34.92 -53.54
CA LYS A 600 -56.94 35.92 -54.49
C LYS A 600 -56.53 35.81 -55.96
N LYS A 601 -56.00 34.67 -56.43
CA LYS A 601 -55.75 34.48 -57.87
C LYS A 601 -55.99 33.04 -58.31
N SER A 602 -56.88 32.90 -59.31
CA SER A 602 -57.29 31.69 -60.05
C SER A 602 -58.45 30.88 -59.41
N LYS A 603 -59.63 31.46 -59.22
CA LYS A 603 -60.70 31.50 -60.26
C LYS A 603 -60.21 31.84 -61.67
N ARG A 604 -60.08 30.83 -62.55
CA ARG A 604 -60.40 30.84 -64.00
C ARG A 604 -59.88 29.55 -64.67
N LYS A 605 -60.78 28.90 -65.41
CA LYS A 605 -60.70 27.57 -66.10
C LYS A 605 -61.13 26.41 -65.18
N ALA A 606 -62.43 26.11 -64.98
CA ALA A 606 -63.40 25.59 -65.96
C ALA A 606 -62.83 24.37 -66.71
N GLU A 607 -63.09 23.15 -66.23
CA GLU A 607 -64.24 22.31 -66.64
C GLU A 607 -64.14 21.85 -68.10
N HIS A 608 -63.74 20.59 -68.30
CA HIS A 608 -64.47 19.66 -69.19
C HIS A 608 -63.99 18.20 -69.05
N LEU A 609 -64.94 17.33 -68.65
CA LEU A 609 -65.24 15.94 -69.08
C LEU A 609 -64.16 14.84 -68.85
N GLY A 610 -64.44 13.60 -68.42
CA GLY A 610 -65.67 12.84 -68.16
C GLY A 610 -65.39 11.33 -68.32
N GLU A 611 -65.68 10.55 -67.26
CA GLU A 611 -66.09 9.12 -67.21
C GLU A 611 -65.18 7.89 -67.56
N THR A 612 -65.36 6.87 -66.69
CA THR A 612 -65.27 5.39 -66.86
C THR A 612 -64.06 4.58 -66.33
N LYS A 613 -64.31 3.96 -65.16
CA LYS A 613 -64.14 2.54 -64.73
C LYS A 613 -63.06 1.66 -65.37
N ASP A 614 -62.17 1.09 -64.54
CA ASP A 614 -61.77 -0.31 -64.72
C ASP A 614 -61.44 -1.06 -63.40
N VAL A 615 -61.98 -2.27 -63.28
CA VAL A 615 -62.15 -3.11 -62.08
C VAL A 615 -61.00 -4.13 -61.95
N ARG A 616 -59.79 -3.77 -62.38
CA ARG A 616 -58.61 -4.67 -62.37
C ARG A 616 -57.58 -4.43 -61.27
N LEU A 617 -57.69 -3.35 -60.50
CA LEU A 617 -56.76 -3.03 -59.39
C LEU A 617 -57.21 -3.54 -58.02
N VAL A 618 -58.46 -3.98 -57.88
CA VAL A 618 -59.00 -4.51 -56.61
C VAL A 618 -58.73 -6.02 -56.44
N LYS A 619 -58.39 -6.74 -57.53
CA LYS A 619 -58.14 -8.20 -57.49
C LYS A 619 -56.69 -8.57 -57.13
N ILE A 620 -55.71 -7.69 -57.41
CA ILE A 620 -54.29 -7.93 -57.09
C ILE A 620 -53.97 -7.69 -55.61
N ALA A 621 -54.75 -6.85 -54.93
CA ALA A 621 -54.59 -6.58 -53.49
C ALA A 621 -55.18 -7.67 -52.58
N LYS A 622 -55.99 -8.60 -53.11
CA LYS A 622 -56.58 -9.72 -52.35
C LYS A 622 -55.73 -11.00 -52.36
N ASP A 623 -55.01 -11.28 -53.44
CA ASP A 623 -54.21 -12.52 -53.56
C ASP A 623 -52.85 -12.45 -52.83
N ALA A 624 -52.36 -11.25 -52.50
CA ALA A 624 -51.12 -11.08 -51.73
C ALA A 624 -51.28 -11.34 -50.22
N ASN A 625 -52.51 -11.24 -49.69
CA ASN A 625 -52.78 -11.38 -48.25
C ASN A 625 -53.08 -12.83 -47.83
N GLU A 626 -53.46 -13.72 -48.77
CA GLU A 626 -53.64 -15.17 -48.54
C GLU A 626 -52.33 -15.98 -48.61
N SER A 627 -51.26 -15.39 -49.14
CA SER A 627 -49.94 -16.03 -49.24
C SER A 627 -49.12 -15.91 -47.94
N ILE A 628 -49.46 -14.94 -47.08
CA ILE A 628 -48.76 -14.64 -45.82
C ILE A 628 -49.37 -15.40 -44.62
N SER A 629 -50.63 -15.84 -44.71
CA SER A 629 -51.28 -16.64 -43.66
C SER A 629 -50.91 -18.13 -43.70
N LYS A 630 -50.56 -18.70 -44.87
CA LYS A 630 -50.18 -20.12 -45.01
C LYS A 630 -48.71 -20.47 -44.69
N ALA A 631 -47.85 -19.47 -44.43
CA ALA A 631 -46.45 -19.70 -44.06
C ALA A 631 -46.20 -19.77 -42.54
N LYS A 632 -47.22 -19.50 -41.71
CA LYS A 632 -47.11 -19.49 -40.24
C LYS A 632 -47.57 -20.78 -39.55
N GLU A 633 -48.05 -21.79 -40.28
CA GLU A 633 -48.55 -23.07 -39.72
C GLU A 633 -47.64 -24.29 -39.92
N LYS A 634 -46.40 -24.13 -40.43
CA LYS A 634 -45.40 -25.23 -40.51
C LYS A 634 -44.21 -25.04 -39.58
N SER A 635 -44.49 -24.63 -38.34
CA SER A 635 -43.52 -24.54 -37.23
C SER A 635 -44.05 -25.29 -36.01
N GLN A 636 -44.27 -26.59 -36.15
CA GLN A 636 -44.35 -27.58 -35.07
C GLN A 636 -44.09 -28.94 -35.74
N VAL A 637 -43.27 -29.79 -35.11
CA VAL A 637 -42.63 -31.01 -35.65
C VAL A 637 -41.24 -30.77 -36.28
N PHE A 638 -40.25 -30.42 -35.44
CA PHE A 638 -38.86 -30.91 -35.59
C PHE A 638 -38.08 -30.84 -34.27
N ALA A 639 -38.75 -31.15 -33.16
CA ALA A 639 -38.16 -31.27 -31.83
C ALA A 639 -38.47 -32.66 -31.26
N SER A 640 -37.91 -33.71 -31.87
CA SER A 640 -37.91 -35.06 -31.28
C SER A 640 -36.99 -36.05 -32.02
N ILE A 641 -35.75 -35.69 -32.34
CA ILE A 641 -34.68 -36.68 -32.56
C ILE A 641 -33.40 -36.07 -31.96
N PHE A 642 -32.72 -36.86 -31.12
CA PHE A 642 -31.46 -36.58 -30.40
C PHE A 642 -31.58 -36.04 -28.96
N SER A 643 -31.85 -36.98 -28.04
CA SER A 643 -31.42 -36.88 -26.65
C SER A 643 -30.53 -38.09 -26.28
N LYS A 644 -29.42 -37.79 -25.58
CA LYS A 644 -28.57 -38.63 -24.69
C LYS A 644 -27.75 -39.77 -25.36
N GLU A 645 -26.50 -40.08 -24.99
CA GLU A 645 -25.91 -40.23 -23.65
C GLU A 645 -24.39 -39.87 -23.55
N LYS A 646 -23.91 -39.85 -22.29
CA LYS A 646 -22.61 -39.42 -21.74
C LYS A 646 -21.57 -40.57 -21.59
N LYS A 647 -20.31 -40.13 -21.35
CA LYS A 647 -19.11 -40.78 -20.72
C LYS A 647 -18.07 -41.26 -21.76
N GLU A 648 -16.75 -41.14 -21.58
CA GLU A 648 -15.85 -40.69 -20.50
C GLU A 648 -14.45 -40.36 -21.12
N LYS A 649 -13.57 -39.74 -20.31
CA LYS A 649 -12.23 -39.23 -20.64
C LYS A 649 -11.23 -40.33 -21.05
N ALA A 650 -10.26 -40.02 -21.95
CA ALA A 650 -8.83 -39.88 -21.61
C ALA A 650 -7.92 -39.77 -22.85
N SER A 651 -6.91 -38.89 -22.69
CA SER A 651 -5.52 -39.03 -23.15
C SER A 651 -5.19 -38.96 -24.64
N ALA A 652 -4.60 -37.81 -25.01
CA ALA A 652 -3.74 -37.67 -26.17
C ALA A 652 -2.33 -38.21 -25.86
N ASN A 653 -1.97 -39.30 -26.53
CA ASN A 653 -0.65 -39.84 -26.89
C ASN A 653 -1.01 -40.98 -27.87
N ASP A 654 -0.48 -41.15 -29.09
CA ASP A 654 0.84 -40.91 -29.63
C ASP A 654 0.74 -40.68 -31.14
N LEU A 655 1.59 -39.83 -31.71
CA LEU A 655 2.31 -40.11 -32.97
C LEU A 655 3.20 -38.93 -33.36
N LEU A 656 4.43 -38.94 -32.86
CA LEU A 656 5.58 -38.39 -33.58
C LEU A 656 6.76 -39.35 -33.40
N MET A 657 6.87 -40.29 -34.34
CA MET A 657 8.10 -40.97 -34.71
C MET A 657 8.79 -40.15 -35.82
N THR A 658 9.90 -39.51 -35.45
CA THR A 658 11.22 -39.44 -36.12
C THR A 658 11.33 -39.38 -37.67
N ILE A 659 12.03 -38.36 -38.21
CA ILE A 659 13.37 -38.42 -38.89
C ILE A 659 13.67 -37.18 -39.79
N GLY A 660 14.88 -36.60 -39.62
CA GLY A 660 15.71 -35.92 -40.65
C GLY A 660 15.95 -34.42 -40.44
N GLY A 661 17.15 -33.83 -40.31
CA GLY A 661 18.54 -34.28 -40.38
C GLY A 661 19.49 -33.05 -40.49
N MET A 662 20.70 -33.15 -39.91
CA MET A 662 21.92 -32.29 -40.04
C MET A 662 21.95 -30.94 -39.28
N ARG A 663 22.78 -30.74 -38.24
CA ARG A 663 24.27 -30.60 -38.08
C ARG A 663 24.82 -29.22 -38.49
N TYR A 664 25.41 -28.50 -37.53
CA TYR A 664 26.80 -28.05 -37.59
C TYR A 664 27.45 -28.10 -36.20
N THR A 665 28.68 -28.60 -36.19
CA THR A 665 29.55 -28.92 -35.05
C THR A 665 30.47 -27.77 -34.68
N LEU A 666 30.81 -27.76 -33.39
CA LEU A 666 31.91 -27.04 -32.75
C LEU A 666 33.28 -27.37 -33.34
N SER A 667 34.23 -26.45 -33.11
CA SER A 667 35.52 -26.82 -32.50
C SER A 667 35.53 -26.29 -31.07
#